data_AF-A0A958AMB9-F1
#
_entry.id   AF-A0A958AMB9-F1
#
_cell.length_a   1.000
_cell.length_b   1.000
_cell.length_c   1.000
_cell.angle_alpha   90.00
_cell.angle_beta   90.00
_cell.angle_gamma   90.00
#
_symmetry.space_group_name_H-M   'P 1'
#
loop_
_entity.id
_entity.type
_entity.pdbx_description
1 polymer ?
#
loop_
_entity_poly.entity_id
_entity_poly.type
_entity_poly.pdbx_seq_one_letter_code
_entity_poly.pdbx_strand_id
1 'polypeptide(L)'
;MTVQLLVPGREIPTRAEADSELKKFDLEVETTHAVQIEAAARGRGAEIELKGLEESDLLELQYEDGVCEWLRADELRSRLGQEQRGETTAIRVPSTLPMAATRGGVDLALTGIRVLKTQFGDVLGKLLKDAGIDIGAKLLAKGGAKLIVQHFESKLNPAGLYHLRPDGRCGDLVDAGTSLPTSDDPYLVLLHGTFSSIQGSFGTLFCSPDQSIPTPQAQSLQTHYGARIFGLEHRTLSVSPIQNALDLVQQLPRGARLHLVSHSRGGLIGDLLTASQLTQQNLEPFYRQQRTEEAEQLTQLSRYLREKELRIERFVRVACPARGTNLVSQRLDRYLSVLLNLIGMIPAVQTTPLYSFAKATILSLIQQRTDPRALPGLEAMMPTAPLIQLLNHSGVTTGTDLAVIAGDIEGGSLLRRLGILATDLFYWQDHDFVVQSSSMFKGLDRTRGVYYSFEKGPRITHFNYFANPQSRQRIHDWLIREGGEAPQGFQKLAGEPIPELVRSALRAPKADAPVIFVIPDLMATQLRRNDRCLWLDLDELASGALEQLALNGKQQEVLVGDLFAPSYQPILNYLAKRFDVRPFPYDWRRSLLETAEQLAAVVSMELQSHGRPIYLLAHGSGGLAARAMIAQHNDLWRRLVARNGRLVMVGTPQRGTHFALQLLSGQGRPSELLTLLHPQRGQSDADHEQPDGANEPSGAKAKARKGKSAASKAAAADRSSVAAIACTWPGLLELLPSGTAQKVSVAWLQQRDITKQNLQETMAALSALLTLPDGKIADLTHGVDPAHMCIVAGSGTWTAQSADPDQDALVLQGNDAGDGVTSLPSALLAGVQTWYLRSTHGDLIHQQAVLPAIAELIEHGSTNLLSQTPERDIASAVTREAPQPAPLYPTAEETIAAVLGFQSPKIVAKESVRLRVAVVHGNIAYAKQPVAVGHYDGDMIAGGEAALDRLLDNRLSIRNAMHIYPGKEGTVEFVRGTSGTFPGVLIIGLGEIGGILPDVLTKGITEVLLRLAMYVL
;
A
#
# COMPACT_ATOMS: atom_id res chain seq x y z
N MET A 1 -14.75 -26.92 6.83
CA MET A 1 -14.18 -28.22 6.40
C MET A 1 -13.18 -28.70 7.45
N THR A 2 -12.75 -29.96 7.41
CA THR A 2 -11.72 -30.47 8.32
C THR A 2 -10.32 -30.36 7.69
N VAL A 3 -9.34 -29.95 8.48
CA VAL A 3 -7.92 -29.87 8.13
C VAL A 3 -7.20 -31.08 8.75
N GLN A 4 -6.27 -31.66 8.00
CA GLN A 4 -5.39 -32.73 8.48
C GLN A 4 -3.93 -32.26 8.34
N LEU A 5 -3.15 -32.34 9.42
CA LEU A 5 -1.74 -31.93 9.42
C LEU A 5 -0.85 -33.14 9.73
N LEU A 6 0.25 -33.29 8.99
CA LEU A 6 1.32 -34.25 9.27
C LEU A 6 2.52 -33.49 9.83
N VAL A 7 2.85 -33.70 11.10
CA VAL A 7 3.89 -32.95 11.82
C VAL A 7 5.06 -33.89 12.16
N PRO A 8 6.30 -33.57 11.76
CA PRO A 8 7.47 -34.38 12.08
C PRO A 8 7.87 -34.19 13.54
N GLY A 9 7.84 -35.25 14.35
CA GLY A 9 8.23 -35.17 15.75
C GLY A 9 7.51 -36.16 16.65
N ARG A 10 7.40 -35.81 17.93
CA ARG A 10 6.73 -36.63 18.95
C ARG A 10 5.58 -35.86 19.58
N GLU A 11 4.47 -36.55 19.81
CA GLU A 11 3.39 -35.99 20.62
C GLU A 11 3.87 -35.88 22.06
N ILE A 12 3.64 -34.71 22.67
CA ILE A 12 3.94 -34.45 24.07
C ILE A 12 2.62 -34.37 24.85
N PRO A 13 2.62 -34.70 26.15
CA PRO A 13 1.40 -34.61 26.95
C PRO A 13 0.79 -33.22 26.83
N THR A 14 -0.48 -33.17 26.46
CA THR A 14 -1.27 -31.95 26.50
C THR A 14 -1.41 -31.57 27.96
N ARG A 15 -0.54 -30.69 28.44
CA ARG A 15 -0.72 -30.10 29.75
C ARG A 15 -1.99 -29.26 29.64
N ALA A 16 -2.96 -29.50 30.51
CA ALA A 16 -4.00 -28.51 30.78
C ALA A 16 -3.33 -27.30 31.45
N GLU A 17 -2.54 -26.54 30.68
CA GLU A 17 -2.28 -25.13 30.99
C GLU A 17 -3.61 -24.42 30.73
N ALA A 18 -4.58 -24.66 31.62
CA ALA A 18 -5.62 -23.68 31.83
C ALA A 18 -4.87 -22.44 32.28
N ASP A 19 -4.64 -21.53 31.34
CA ASP A 19 -4.12 -20.21 31.62
C ASP A 19 -5.17 -19.56 32.52
N SER A 20 -5.04 -19.74 33.84
CA SER A 20 -6.04 -19.38 34.85
C SER A 20 -6.37 -17.89 34.78
N GLU A 21 -5.47 -17.12 34.18
CA GLU A 21 -5.59 -15.71 33.90
C GLU A 21 -6.51 -15.40 32.71
N LEU A 22 -6.60 -16.25 31.67
CA LEU A 22 -7.55 -16.09 30.56
C LEU A 22 -9.00 -16.35 31.01
N LYS A 23 -9.20 -17.23 32.02
CA LYS A 23 -10.51 -17.43 32.65
C LYS A 23 -11.08 -16.15 33.25
N LYS A 24 -10.24 -15.20 33.69
CA LYS A 24 -10.70 -13.88 34.19
C LYS A 24 -11.36 -13.04 33.10
N PHE A 25 -11.07 -13.34 31.84
CA PHE A 25 -11.69 -12.75 30.65
C PHE A 25 -12.78 -13.65 30.06
N ASP A 26 -13.27 -14.65 30.80
CA ASP A 26 -14.29 -15.62 30.38
C ASP A 26 -13.87 -16.46 29.15
N LEU A 27 -12.56 -16.51 28.83
CA LEU A 27 -11.99 -17.29 27.75
C LEU A 27 -11.27 -18.52 28.32
N GLU A 28 -11.80 -19.70 28.05
CA GLU A 28 -11.09 -20.97 28.28
C GLU A 28 -10.38 -21.40 27.00
N VAL A 29 -9.10 -21.77 27.14
CA VAL A 29 -8.25 -22.29 26.08
C VAL A 29 -7.75 -23.66 26.51
N GLU A 30 -8.07 -24.68 25.72
CA GLU A 30 -7.62 -26.05 25.91
C GLU A 30 -6.64 -26.43 24.79
N THR A 31 -5.52 -27.05 25.14
CA THR A 31 -4.61 -27.61 24.13
C THR A 31 -5.03 -29.04 23.83
N THR A 32 -5.59 -29.29 22.63
CA THR A 32 -6.06 -30.64 22.24
C THR A 32 -4.96 -31.50 21.66
N HIS A 33 -3.98 -30.88 21.00
CA HIS A 33 -2.79 -31.56 20.48
C HIS A 33 -1.55 -30.72 20.77
N ALA A 34 -0.45 -31.39 21.12
CA ALA A 34 0.85 -30.75 21.29
C ALA A 34 1.93 -31.67 20.71
N VAL A 35 2.67 -31.17 19.73
CA VAL A 35 3.74 -31.92 19.06
C VAL A 35 5.05 -31.16 19.25
N GLN A 36 6.06 -31.85 19.78
CA GLN A 36 7.43 -31.35 19.79
C GLN A 36 8.12 -31.79 18.51
N ILE A 37 8.63 -30.82 17.74
CA ILE A 37 9.31 -31.07 16.48
C ILE A 37 10.77 -31.40 16.75
N GLU A 38 11.26 -32.49 16.17
CA GLU A 38 12.64 -32.94 16.30
C GLU A 38 13.40 -32.64 14.99
N ALA A 39 14.62 -32.07 15.10
CA ALA A 39 15.45 -31.77 13.94
C ALA A 39 15.79 -33.06 13.17
N ALA A 40 15.61 -33.06 11.84
CA ALA A 40 15.77 -34.23 10.99
C ALA A 40 17.23 -34.75 10.98
N ALA A 41 17.58 -35.59 11.95
CA ALA A 41 18.85 -36.31 11.98
C ALA A 41 18.80 -37.49 10.98
N ARG A 42 19.09 -37.24 9.70
CA ARG A 42 19.44 -38.24 8.66
C ARG A 42 18.62 -39.56 8.61
N GLY A 43 17.36 -39.53 9.04
CA GLY A 43 16.41 -40.64 8.98
C GLY A 43 14.97 -40.12 9.05
N ARG A 44 14.01 -40.85 8.47
CA ARG A 44 12.57 -40.51 8.57
C ARG A 44 12.16 -40.52 10.04
N GLY A 45 12.06 -39.35 10.67
CA GLY A 45 11.43 -39.20 11.98
C GLY A 45 9.96 -39.65 11.92
N ALA A 46 9.39 -40.03 13.07
CA ALA A 46 7.97 -40.35 13.17
C ALA A 46 7.14 -39.10 12.79
N GLU A 47 6.12 -39.28 11.95
CA GLU A 47 5.18 -38.23 11.61
C GLU A 47 3.90 -38.43 12.42
N ILE A 48 3.49 -37.39 13.15
CA ILE A 48 2.26 -37.38 13.92
C ILE A 48 1.16 -36.78 13.04
N GLU A 49 0.07 -37.51 12.88
CA GLU A 49 -1.08 -37.08 12.12
C GLU A 49 -2.11 -36.42 13.04
N LEU A 50 -2.26 -35.11 12.92
CA LEU A 50 -3.29 -34.33 13.61
C LEU A 50 -4.59 -34.36 12.80
N LYS A 51 -5.60 -35.08 13.31
CA LYS A 51 -6.90 -35.29 12.65
C LYS A 51 -8.00 -34.48 13.32
N GLY A 52 -9.06 -34.19 12.57
CA GLY A 52 -10.27 -33.58 13.11
C GLY A 52 -10.16 -32.09 13.42
N LEU A 53 -9.15 -31.41 12.87
CA LEU A 53 -9.00 -29.96 13.03
C LEU A 53 -10.08 -29.24 12.21
N GLU A 54 -10.72 -28.25 12.79
CA GLU A 54 -11.59 -27.34 12.07
C GLU A 54 -10.74 -26.23 11.42
N GLU A 55 -11.21 -25.66 10.31
CA GLU A 55 -10.52 -24.56 9.63
C GLU A 55 -10.30 -23.33 10.52
N SER A 56 -11.19 -23.09 11.48
CA SER A 56 -11.10 -22.01 12.47
C SER A 56 -10.26 -22.36 13.69
N ASP A 57 -9.69 -23.57 13.80
CA ASP A 57 -8.86 -23.91 14.94
C ASP A 57 -7.59 -23.07 14.98
N LEU A 58 -7.25 -22.60 16.18
CA LEU A 58 -6.06 -21.82 16.43
C LEU A 58 -4.86 -22.74 16.55
N LEU A 59 -3.80 -22.40 15.84
CA LEU A 59 -2.49 -23.06 15.91
C LEU A 59 -1.49 -22.10 16.55
N GLU A 60 -0.73 -22.60 17.51
CA GLU A 60 0.45 -21.93 18.04
C GLU A 60 1.70 -22.66 17.52
N LEU A 61 2.48 -21.95 16.70
CA LEU A 61 3.76 -22.43 16.19
C LEU A 61 4.88 -21.87 17.06
N GLN A 62 5.74 -22.75 17.58
CA GLN A 62 6.87 -22.39 18.43
C GLN A 62 8.18 -22.55 17.66
N TYR A 63 9.03 -21.54 17.73
CA TYR A 63 10.34 -21.50 17.08
C TYR A 63 11.49 -21.64 18.09
N GLU A 64 12.69 -22.05 17.64
CA GLU A 64 13.90 -22.30 18.48
C GLU A 64 14.25 -21.18 19.47
N ASP A 65 13.87 -19.94 19.15
CA ASP A 65 14.17 -18.75 19.94
C ASP A 65 13.09 -18.37 20.98
N GLY A 66 12.08 -19.23 21.17
CA GLY A 66 10.96 -19.01 22.10
C GLY A 66 9.88 -18.06 21.57
N VAL A 67 9.95 -17.70 20.28
CA VAL A 67 8.93 -16.91 19.59
C VAL A 67 7.76 -17.80 19.23
N CYS A 68 6.54 -17.27 19.41
CA CYS A 68 5.31 -17.95 19.01
C CYS A 68 4.60 -17.21 17.87
N GLU A 69 4.10 -17.92 16.87
CA GLU A 69 3.16 -17.39 15.86
C GLU A 69 1.79 -18.03 16.10
N TRP A 70 0.74 -17.20 16.14
CA TRP A 70 -0.64 -17.68 16.25
C TRP A 70 -1.36 -17.42 14.93
N LEU A 71 -1.97 -18.46 14.37
CA LEU A 71 -2.71 -18.40 13.11
C LEU A 71 -3.81 -19.46 13.08
N ARG A 72 -4.68 -19.40 12.07
CA ARG A 72 -5.71 -20.42 11.86
C ARG A 72 -5.19 -21.63 11.08
N ALA A 73 -5.83 -22.76 11.27
CA ALA A 73 -5.50 -23.99 10.54
C ALA A 73 -5.70 -23.86 9.03
N ASP A 74 -6.73 -23.16 8.57
CA ASP A 74 -6.94 -22.88 7.14
C ASP A 74 -5.88 -21.97 6.52
N GLU A 75 -5.36 -21.02 7.31
CA GLU A 75 -4.28 -20.13 6.91
C GLU A 75 -2.95 -20.87 6.78
N LEU A 76 -2.61 -21.73 7.76
CA LEU A 76 -1.42 -22.59 7.66
C LEU A 76 -1.52 -23.52 6.43
N ARG A 77 -2.71 -24.10 6.19
CA ARG A 77 -2.98 -24.89 4.99
C ARG A 77 -2.75 -24.06 3.72
N SER A 78 -3.28 -22.85 3.65
CA SER A 78 -3.11 -21.99 2.48
C SER A 78 -1.64 -21.64 2.23
N ARG A 79 -0.87 -21.47 3.30
CA ARG A 79 0.57 -21.15 3.25
C ARG A 79 1.40 -22.33 2.73
N LEU A 80 1.07 -23.56 3.14
CA LEU A 80 1.80 -24.78 2.76
C LEU A 80 1.29 -25.42 1.46
N GLY A 81 0.02 -25.20 1.10
CA GLY A 81 -0.65 -25.83 -0.04
C GLY A 81 -0.21 -25.33 -1.43
N GLN A 82 0.56 -24.23 -1.53
CA GLN A 82 1.14 -23.80 -2.81
C GLN A 82 2.37 -24.63 -3.22
N GLU A 83 3.00 -25.39 -2.31
CA GLU A 83 4.27 -26.09 -2.58
C GLU A 83 4.13 -27.61 -2.79
N GLN A 84 2.97 -28.23 -2.53
CA GLN A 84 2.81 -29.69 -2.61
C GLN A 84 1.94 -30.15 -3.78
N ARG A 85 2.56 -30.79 -4.79
CA ARG A 85 1.88 -31.59 -5.81
C ARG A 85 1.73 -33.03 -5.30
N GLY A 86 0.52 -33.44 -4.92
CA GLY A 86 0.18 -34.83 -4.57
C GLY A 86 -1.26 -35.02 -4.10
N GLU A 87 -1.82 -36.23 -4.30
CA GLU A 87 -3.23 -36.63 -4.05
C GLU A 87 -3.60 -36.87 -2.56
N THR A 88 -2.78 -36.43 -1.59
CA THR A 88 -3.07 -36.65 -0.15
C THR A 88 -3.83 -35.48 0.47
N THR A 89 -4.90 -35.77 1.23
CA THR A 89 -5.72 -34.78 1.96
C THR A 89 -5.02 -34.15 3.16
N ALA A 90 -3.90 -34.73 3.62
CA ALA A 90 -3.14 -34.26 4.77
C ALA A 90 -1.97 -33.36 4.34
N ILE A 91 -1.82 -32.21 5.00
CA ILE A 91 -0.79 -31.21 4.70
C ILE A 91 0.41 -31.46 5.59
N ARG A 92 1.57 -31.71 4.98
CA ARG A 92 2.80 -31.92 5.73
C ARG A 92 3.40 -30.60 6.19
N VAL A 93 3.55 -30.44 7.50
CA VAL A 93 4.21 -29.29 8.11
C VAL A 93 5.72 -29.56 8.11
N PRO A 94 6.54 -28.73 7.44
CA PRO A 94 7.98 -28.92 7.45
C PRO A 94 8.56 -28.58 8.84
N SER A 95 9.69 -29.22 9.19
CA SER A 95 10.45 -28.88 10.41
C SER A 95 11.06 -27.47 10.36
N THR A 96 11.11 -26.87 9.17
CA THR A 96 11.51 -25.49 8.89
C THR A 96 10.45 -24.87 7.99
N LEU A 97 9.74 -23.84 8.43
CA LEU A 97 8.73 -23.18 7.59
C LEU A 97 9.40 -22.21 6.62
N PRO A 98 9.20 -22.35 5.30
CA PRO A 98 9.52 -21.26 4.38
C PRO A 98 8.61 -20.07 4.71
N MET A 99 9.22 -18.95 5.12
CA MET A 99 8.55 -17.65 5.18
C MET A 99 8.66 -16.99 3.80
N ALA A 100 7.65 -16.21 3.42
CA ALA A 100 7.39 -15.78 2.05
C ALA A 100 8.64 -15.38 1.23
N ALA A 101 8.81 -16.05 0.10
CA ALA A 101 9.47 -15.61 -1.14
C ALA A 101 10.70 -14.66 -1.06
N THR A 102 11.56 -14.75 -0.05
CA THR A 102 12.81 -13.97 0.02
C THR A 102 14.01 -14.86 0.28
N ARG A 103 14.90 -15.00 -0.71
CA ARG A 103 16.22 -15.62 -0.53
C ARG A 103 17.03 -14.81 0.50
N GLY A 104 17.29 -15.43 1.65
CA GLY A 104 18.05 -14.87 2.77
C GLY A 104 17.33 -14.89 4.12
N GLY A 105 16.10 -15.41 4.21
CA GLY A 105 15.50 -15.74 5.51
C GLY A 105 16.34 -16.78 6.24
N VAL A 106 16.57 -16.58 7.53
CA VAL A 106 17.08 -17.67 8.38
C VAL A 106 15.93 -18.66 8.49
N ASP A 107 16.09 -19.87 7.95
CA ASP A 107 15.14 -20.96 8.21
C ASP A 107 15.16 -21.20 9.73
N LEU A 108 14.14 -20.71 10.43
CA LEU A 108 13.95 -21.04 11.83
C LEU A 108 13.28 -22.41 11.88
N ALA A 109 13.94 -23.34 12.56
CA ALA A 109 13.33 -24.61 12.85
C ALA A 109 12.15 -24.37 13.80
N LEU A 110 11.01 -24.99 13.47
CA LEU A 110 9.97 -25.13 14.45
C LEU A 110 10.45 -26.11 15.51
N THR A 111 10.19 -25.77 16.76
CA THR A 111 10.40 -26.66 17.91
C THR A 111 9.10 -27.29 18.40
N GLY A 112 7.95 -26.73 18.03
CA GLY A 112 6.67 -27.34 18.39
C GLY A 112 5.45 -26.70 17.75
N ILE A 113 4.34 -27.43 17.79
CA ILE A 113 3.02 -26.99 17.34
C ILE A 113 2.01 -27.39 18.41
N ARG A 114 1.15 -26.44 18.80
CA ARG A 114 -0.02 -26.70 19.66
C ARG A 114 -1.31 -26.33 18.93
N VAL A 115 -2.33 -27.15 19.11
CA VAL A 115 -3.70 -26.87 18.65
C VAL A 115 -4.49 -26.36 19.85
N LEU A 116 -4.99 -25.13 19.74
CA LEU A 116 -5.71 -24.43 20.79
C LEU A 116 -7.21 -24.42 20.46
N LYS A 117 -8.02 -25.13 21.26
CA LYS A 117 -9.48 -25.03 21.24
C LYS A 117 -9.92 -23.98 22.24
N THR A 118 -10.88 -23.15 21.84
CA THR A 118 -11.43 -22.10 22.70
C THR A 118 -12.94 -22.24 22.76
N GLN A 119 -13.54 -21.90 23.89
CA GLN A 119 -15.00 -21.82 24.06
C GLN A 119 -15.59 -20.52 23.48
N PHE A 120 -14.94 -19.97 22.46
CA PHE A 120 -15.24 -18.65 21.92
C PHE A 120 -16.70 -18.53 21.43
N GLY A 121 -17.21 -19.56 20.74
CA GLY A 121 -18.56 -19.56 20.19
C GLY A 121 -19.64 -19.37 21.26
N ASP A 122 -19.40 -19.92 22.46
CA ASP A 122 -20.32 -19.81 23.59
C ASP A 122 -20.33 -18.39 24.18
N VAL A 123 -19.15 -17.75 24.29
CA VAL A 123 -19.03 -16.35 24.74
C VAL A 123 -19.75 -15.42 23.78
N LEU A 124 -19.49 -15.54 22.48
CA LEU A 124 -20.16 -14.71 21.47
C LEU A 124 -21.67 -14.97 21.42
N GLY A 125 -22.10 -16.23 21.47
CA GLY A 125 -23.52 -16.60 21.49
C GLY A 125 -24.25 -16.02 22.70
N LYS A 126 -23.62 -16.02 23.88
CA LYS A 126 -24.15 -15.38 25.08
C LYS A 126 -24.26 -13.87 24.92
N LEU A 127 -23.21 -13.20 24.45
CA LEU A 127 -23.20 -11.74 24.26
C LEU A 127 -24.27 -11.29 23.25
N LEU A 128 -24.47 -12.03 22.17
CA LEU A 128 -25.48 -11.72 21.16
C LEU A 128 -26.90 -11.91 21.69
N LYS A 129 -27.11 -12.95 22.49
CA LYS A 129 -28.38 -13.18 23.19
C LYS A 129 -28.67 -12.07 24.19
N ASP A 130 -27.69 -11.67 24.99
CA ASP A 130 -27.80 -10.58 25.96
C ASP A 130 -28.05 -9.22 25.27
N ALA A 131 -27.53 -9.03 24.05
CA ALA A 131 -27.76 -7.86 23.22
C ALA A 131 -29.10 -7.89 22.43
N GLY A 132 -29.87 -8.98 22.52
CA GLY A 132 -31.16 -9.11 21.82
C GLY A 132 -31.06 -9.23 20.30
N ILE A 133 -29.92 -9.71 19.77
CA ILE A 133 -29.64 -9.80 18.34
C ILE A 133 -30.02 -11.20 17.82
N ASP A 134 -31.01 -11.30 16.94
CA ASP A 134 -31.46 -12.54 16.29
C ASP A 134 -30.74 -12.73 14.93
N ILE A 135 -30.17 -13.91 14.64
CA ILE A 135 -29.00 -14.00 13.73
C ILE A 135 -29.22 -14.83 12.46
N GLY A 136 -28.90 -14.20 11.32
CA GLY A 136 -28.36 -14.84 10.10
C GLY A 136 -26.83 -14.65 9.97
N ALA A 137 -26.14 -15.63 9.41
CA ALA A 137 -24.67 -15.80 9.48
C ALA A 137 -23.79 -14.64 8.94
N LYS A 138 -24.28 -13.74 8.08
CA LYS A 138 -23.48 -12.64 7.48
C LYS A 138 -23.34 -11.38 8.36
N LEU A 139 -24.23 -11.17 9.35
CA LEU A 139 -24.17 -10.02 10.27
C LEU A 139 -23.17 -10.21 11.42
N LEU A 140 -22.80 -11.46 11.72
CA LEU A 140 -21.91 -11.82 12.83
C LEU A 140 -20.48 -11.26 12.73
N ALA A 141 -19.92 -11.16 11.51
CA ALA A 141 -18.50 -10.87 11.33
C ALA A 141 -18.09 -9.43 11.67
N LYS A 142 -18.98 -8.43 11.48
CA LYS A 142 -18.66 -7.01 11.76
C LYS A 142 -19.02 -6.58 13.18
N GLY A 143 -20.12 -7.08 13.75
CA GLY A 143 -20.58 -6.72 15.09
C GLY A 143 -19.95 -7.57 16.21
N GLY A 144 -19.67 -8.85 15.95
CA GLY A 144 -19.20 -9.79 16.97
C GLY A 144 -17.85 -9.40 17.57
N ALA A 145 -16.87 -9.05 16.74
CA ALA A 145 -15.53 -8.70 17.20
C ALA A 145 -15.53 -7.49 18.15
N LYS A 146 -16.34 -6.45 17.85
CA LYS A 146 -16.47 -5.27 18.71
C LYS A 146 -17.08 -5.63 20.06
N LEU A 147 -18.15 -6.44 20.09
CA LEU A 147 -18.80 -6.89 21.33
C LEU A 147 -17.85 -7.69 22.23
N ILE A 148 -17.05 -8.58 21.65
CA ILE A 148 -16.08 -9.39 22.39
C ILE A 148 -14.98 -8.52 22.97
N VAL A 149 -14.44 -7.62 22.16
CA VAL A 149 -13.42 -6.67 22.62
C VAL A 149 -13.99 -5.81 23.75
N GLN A 150 -15.23 -5.32 23.64
CA GLN A 150 -15.90 -4.56 24.71
C GLN A 150 -16.06 -5.40 25.99
N HIS A 151 -16.44 -6.67 25.85
CA HIS A 151 -16.54 -7.60 26.98
C HIS A 151 -15.19 -7.77 27.68
N PHE A 152 -14.12 -8.02 26.95
CA PHE A 152 -12.78 -8.15 27.54
C PHE A 152 -12.27 -6.83 28.13
N GLU A 153 -12.50 -5.72 27.45
CA GLU A 153 -12.17 -4.39 27.96
C GLU A 153 -12.93 -4.12 29.27
N SER A 154 -14.19 -4.55 29.43
CA SER A 154 -14.96 -4.33 30.67
C SER A 154 -14.32 -4.89 31.94
N LYS A 155 -13.39 -5.85 31.81
CA LYS A 155 -12.63 -6.45 32.92
C LYS A 155 -11.35 -5.69 33.29
N LEU A 156 -10.97 -4.67 32.52
CA LEU A 156 -9.86 -3.75 32.80
C LEU A 156 -10.31 -2.63 33.75
N ASN A 157 -9.36 -1.77 34.14
CA ASN A 157 -9.65 -0.56 34.89
C ASN A 157 -10.76 0.26 34.20
N PRO A 158 -11.64 0.93 34.98
CA PRO A 158 -12.62 1.86 34.42
C PRO A 158 -11.95 2.89 33.52
N ALA A 159 -12.58 3.19 32.37
CA ALA A 159 -12.11 4.26 31.52
C ALA A 159 -12.39 5.61 32.18
N GLY A 160 -11.45 6.54 32.11
CA GLY A 160 -11.56 7.87 32.68
C GLY A 160 -10.21 8.52 32.97
N LEU A 161 -10.26 9.72 33.54
CA LEU A 161 -9.07 10.48 33.89
C LEU A 161 -8.65 10.14 35.31
N TYR A 162 -7.40 9.72 35.50
CA TYR A 162 -6.86 9.36 36.81
C TYR A 162 -5.81 10.38 37.26
N HIS A 163 -5.83 10.72 38.55
CA HIS A 163 -4.67 11.33 39.19
C HIS A 163 -3.52 10.32 39.23
N LEU A 164 -2.31 10.76 38.88
CA LEU A 164 -1.13 9.90 39.00
C LEU A 164 -0.43 10.10 40.33
N ARG A 165 -0.10 8.98 40.95
CA ARG A 165 0.75 8.93 42.12
C ARG A 165 2.20 9.23 41.73
N PRO A 166 3.05 9.68 42.68
CA PRO A 166 4.46 9.95 42.39
C PRO A 166 5.27 8.75 41.83
N ASP A 167 4.78 7.53 42.07
CA ASP A 167 5.35 6.28 41.53
C ASP A 167 4.83 5.90 40.13
N GLY A 168 4.01 6.76 39.52
CA GLY A 168 3.44 6.58 38.18
C GLY A 168 2.17 5.72 38.12
N ARG A 169 1.70 5.19 39.25
CA ARG A 169 0.48 4.37 39.31
C ARG A 169 -0.78 5.24 39.29
N CYS A 170 -1.86 4.67 38.76
CA CYS A 170 -3.19 5.28 38.87
C CYS A 170 -3.57 5.42 40.35
N GLY A 171 -3.87 6.65 40.76
CA GLY A 171 -4.51 6.98 42.02
C GLY A 171 -6.02 7.04 41.84
N ASP A 172 -6.62 8.14 42.29
CA ASP A 172 -8.07 8.32 42.26
C ASP A 172 -8.57 8.62 40.85
N LEU A 173 -9.69 7.97 40.49
CA LEU A 173 -10.46 8.29 39.28
C LEU A 173 -11.18 9.62 39.51
N VAL A 174 -11.07 10.53 38.54
CA VAL A 174 -11.84 11.78 38.54
C VAL A 174 -13.31 11.44 38.27
N ASP A 175 -14.20 11.94 39.12
CA ASP A 175 -15.64 11.67 39.01
C ASP A 175 -16.19 12.07 37.65
N ALA A 176 -16.93 11.16 37.01
CA ALA A 176 -17.54 11.41 35.72
C ALA A 176 -18.46 12.65 35.78
N GLY A 177 -18.26 13.58 34.84
CA GLY A 177 -19.02 14.83 34.77
C GLY A 177 -18.44 15.97 35.63
N THR A 178 -17.41 15.72 36.44
CA THR A 178 -16.70 16.76 37.19
C THR A 178 -15.51 17.27 36.37
N SER A 179 -15.37 18.60 36.27
CA SER A 179 -14.17 19.20 35.65
C SER A 179 -13.02 19.22 36.64
N LEU A 180 -11.77 19.07 36.17
CA LEU A 180 -10.60 19.25 37.03
C LEU A 180 -10.64 20.64 37.71
N PRO A 181 -10.07 20.79 38.93
CA PRO A 181 -9.95 22.08 39.58
C PRO A 181 -9.16 23.04 38.69
N THR A 182 -9.62 24.28 38.51
CA THR A 182 -8.94 25.32 37.71
C THR A 182 -7.56 25.66 38.26
N SER A 183 -6.57 25.87 37.38
CA SER A 183 -5.21 26.24 37.73
C SER A 183 -4.62 27.19 36.69
N ASP A 184 -3.81 28.15 37.15
CA ASP A 184 -3.03 29.02 36.27
C ASP A 184 -1.79 28.30 35.68
N ASP A 185 -1.38 27.18 36.30
CA ASP A 185 -0.28 26.34 35.88
C ASP A 185 -0.74 25.22 34.92
N PRO A 186 0.16 24.68 34.08
CA PRO A 186 -0.19 23.61 33.16
C PRO A 186 -0.46 22.26 33.86
N TYR A 187 -1.40 21.50 33.30
CA TYR A 187 -1.65 20.09 33.61
C TYR A 187 -0.80 19.20 32.72
N LEU A 188 -0.19 18.15 33.28
CA LEU A 188 0.47 17.10 32.51
C LEU A 188 -0.52 15.94 32.30
N VAL A 189 -0.84 15.61 31.05
CA VAL A 189 -1.74 14.50 30.71
C VAL A 189 -1.00 13.43 29.91
N LEU A 190 -1.05 12.19 30.40
CA LEU A 190 -0.45 11.01 29.75
C LEU A 190 -1.49 10.21 28.96
N LEU A 191 -1.17 9.91 27.69
CA LEU A 191 -2.07 9.24 26.73
C LEU A 191 -1.45 7.92 26.24
N HIS A 192 -1.91 6.78 26.76
CA HIS A 192 -1.33 5.47 26.44
C HIS A 192 -1.72 4.94 25.05
N GLY A 193 -1.05 3.86 24.61
CA GLY A 193 -1.22 3.22 23.32
C GLY A 193 -2.20 2.05 23.30
N THR A 194 -2.31 1.39 22.13
CA THR A 194 -3.13 0.21 21.88
C THR A 194 -2.67 -1.00 22.71
N PHE A 195 -3.61 -1.79 23.25
CA PHE A 195 -3.31 -2.92 24.15
C PHE A 195 -2.49 -2.52 25.39
N SER A 196 -2.63 -1.27 25.84
CA SER A 196 -1.86 -0.73 26.96
C SER A 196 -2.76 -0.12 28.03
N SER A 197 -2.12 0.30 29.12
CA SER A 197 -2.69 1.11 30.20
C SER A 197 -1.74 2.25 30.56
N ILE A 198 -2.17 3.15 31.44
CA ILE A 198 -1.32 4.20 31.99
C ILE A 198 -0.06 3.59 32.62
N GLN A 199 -0.25 2.65 33.56
CA GLN A 199 0.85 2.00 34.26
C GLN A 199 1.76 1.22 33.31
N GLY A 200 1.18 0.50 32.34
CA GLY A 200 1.93 -0.30 31.38
C GLY A 200 2.82 0.55 30.46
N SER A 201 2.36 1.73 30.05
CA SER A 201 3.13 2.61 29.15
C SER A 201 4.12 3.48 29.90
N PHE A 202 3.67 4.13 30.98
CA PHE A 202 4.40 5.22 31.61
C PHE A 202 5.05 4.84 32.95
N GLY A 203 4.78 3.66 33.52
CA GLY A 203 5.33 3.29 34.83
C GLY A 203 6.86 3.40 34.90
N THR A 204 7.56 3.07 33.82
CA THR A 204 9.03 3.16 33.74
C THR A 204 9.57 4.57 33.47
N LEU A 205 8.70 5.53 33.14
CA LEU A 205 9.01 6.96 33.18
C LEU A 205 9.18 7.42 34.63
N PHE A 206 8.33 6.91 35.53
CA PHE A 206 8.29 7.32 36.94
C PHE A 206 9.22 6.52 37.84
N CYS A 207 9.36 5.21 37.61
CA CYS A 207 10.18 4.31 38.42
C CYS A 207 11.12 3.45 37.57
N SER A 208 12.12 2.84 38.20
CA SER A 208 12.96 1.80 37.59
C SER A 208 12.12 0.62 37.08
N PRO A 209 12.61 -0.22 36.13
CA PRO A 209 11.84 -1.33 35.57
C PRO A 209 11.30 -2.35 36.58
N ASP A 210 11.98 -2.51 37.73
CA ASP A 210 11.57 -3.32 38.87
C ASP A 210 10.62 -2.57 39.84
N GLN A 211 10.22 -1.34 39.49
CA GLN A 211 9.35 -0.45 40.24
C GLN A 211 9.82 -0.11 41.66
N SER A 212 11.12 -0.25 41.94
CA SER A 212 11.67 -0.08 43.30
C SER A 212 12.15 1.35 43.58
N ILE A 213 12.60 2.09 42.57
CA ILE A 213 13.27 3.39 42.74
C ILE A 213 12.66 4.45 41.80
N PRO A 214 12.18 5.60 42.29
CA PRO A 214 11.76 6.72 41.44
C PRO A 214 12.89 7.24 40.56
N THR A 215 12.61 7.55 39.30
CA THR A 215 13.62 8.13 38.41
C THR A 215 13.89 9.60 38.77
N PRO A 216 15.09 10.14 38.50
CA PRO A 216 15.38 11.56 38.73
C PRO A 216 14.41 12.49 37.97
N GLN A 217 14.04 12.09 36.75
CA GLN A 217 13.10 12.83 35.92
C GLN A 217 11.69 12.84 36.55
N ALA A 218 11.25 11.73 37.15
CA ALA A 218 9.97 11.65 37.86
C ALA A 218 9.90 12.62 39.04
N GLN A 219 10.97 12.68 39.85
CA GLN A 219 11.05 13.60 40.98
C GLN A 219 10.94 15.05 40.51
N SER A 220 11.67 15.40 39.44
CA SER A 220 11.60 16.73 38.84
C SER A 220 10.21 17.07 38.28
N LEU A 221 9.58 16.15 37.55
CA LEU A 221 8.20 16.32 37.06
C LEU A 221 7.22 16.48 38.22
N GLN A 222 7.39 15.71 39.30
CA GLN A 222 6.55 15.80 40.50
C GLN A 222 6.71 17.16 41.20
N THR A 223 7.93 17.71 41.24
CA THR A 223 8.19 19.06 41.76
C THR A 223 7.57 20.14 40.86
N HIS A 224 7.61 19.97 39.54
CA HIS A 224 7.11 20.97 38.60
C HIS A 224 5.58 21.00 38.48
N TYR A 225 4.93 19.83 38.40
CA TYR A 225 3.48 19.73 38.18
C TYR A 225 2.69 19.50 39.47
N GLY A 226 3.30 18.99 40.54
CA GLY A 226 2.59 18.67 41.78
C GLY A 226 1.44 17.68 41.55
N ALA A 227 0.26 17.98 42.08
CA ALA A 227 -0.94 17.16 41.92
C ALA A 227 -1.57 17.23 40.51
N ARG A 228 -0.99 18.01 39.58
CA ARG A 228 -1.56 18.25 38.23
C ARG A 228 -1.10 17.24 37.18
N ILE A 229 -0.67 16.05 37.61
CA ILE A 229 -0.27 14.96 36.71
C ILE A 229 -1.43 13.97 36.61
N PHE A 230 -1.91 13.77 35.38
CA PHE A 230 -3.05 12.93 35.06
C PHE A 230 -2.72 11.92 33.97
N GLY A 231 -3.42 10.81 33.95
CA GLY A 231 -3.41 9.85 32.85
C GLY A 231 -4.83 9.53 32.39
N LEU A 232 -5.02 9.45 31.08
CA LEU A 232 -6.30 9.01 30.51
C LEU A 232 -6.27 7.49 30.30
N GLU A 233 -6.99 6.75 31.13
CA GLU A 233 -7.25 5.33 30.92
C GLU A 233 -8.42 5.21 29.95
N HIS A 234 -8.21 4.64 28.76
CA HIS A 234 -9.23 4.65 27.70
C HIS A 234 -9.28 3.34 26.94
N ARG A 235 -10.45 3.08 26.33
CA ARG A 235 -10.64 1.89 25.48
C ARG A 235 -9.87 2.04 24.18
N THR A 236 -9.11 1.02 23.83
CA THR A 236 -8.12 1.14 22.76
C THR A 236 -8.49 0.39 21.49
N LEU A 237 -9.47 -0.50 21.54
CA LEU A 237 -9.83 -1.31 20.38
C LEU A 237 -11.27 -1.06 19.96
N SER A 238 -12.21 -1.06 20.91
CA SER A 238 -13.63 -0.89 20.61
C SER A 238 -14.06 0.56 20.41
N VAL A 239 -13.24 1.52 20.81
CA VAL A 239 -13.52 2.97 20.78
C VAL A 239 -12.49 3.69 19.93
N SER A 240 -12.95 4.67 19.13
CA SER A 240 -12.11 5.48 18.26
C SER A 240 -11.28 6.49 19.07
N PRO A 241 -10.09 6.93 18.58
CA PRO A 241 -9.36 8.03 19.20
C PRO A 241 -10.16 9.34 19.27
N ILE A 242 -11.12 9.54 18.36
CA ILE A 242 -12.00 10.70 18.32
C ILE A 242 -12.85 10.74 19.59
N GLN A 243 -13.51 9.63 19.91
CA GLN A 243 -14.29 9.52 21.14
C GLN A 243 -13.41 9.66 22.39
N ASN A 244 -12.20 9.06 22.40
CA ASN A 244 -11.30 9.22 23.56
C ASN A 244 -10.85 10.67 23.78
N ALA A 245 -10.61 11.43 22.70
CA ALA A 245 -10.32 12.86 22.79
C ALA A 245 -11.52 13.64 23.36
N LEU A 246 -12.73 13.28 22.94
CA LEU A 246 -13.97 13.88 23.44
C LEU A 246 -14.15 13.62 24.94
N ASP A 247 -13.96 12.37 25.39
CA ASP A 247 -14.07 11.96 26.79
C ASP A 247 -13.11 12.75 27.70
N LEU A 248 -11.90 13.03 27.21
CA LEU A 248 -10.90 13.83 27.91
C LEU A 248 -11.29 15.31 27.96
N VAL A 249 -11.63 15.91 26.82
CA VAL A 249 -11.95 17.35 26.75
C VAL A 249 -13.15 17.72 27.63
N GLN A 250 -14.11 16.81 27.81
CA GLN A 250 -15.25 17.02 28.69
C GLN A 250 -14.84 17.23 30.16
N GLN A 251 -13.76 16.61 30.62
CA GLN A 251 -13.27 16.70 32.01
C GLN A 251 -12.27 17.86 32.25
N LEU A 252 -11.79 18.51 31.19
CA LEU A 252 -10.86 19.63 31.32
C LEU A 252 -11.57 20.95 31.65
N PRO A 253 -11.04 21.79 32.57
CA PRO A 253 -11.65 23.08 32.88
C PRO A 253 -11.45 24.09 31.76
N ARG A 254 -12.27 25.14 31.73
CA ARG A 254 -12.08 26.26 30.80
C ARG A 254 -10.75 26.96 31.07
N GLY A 255 -10.04 27.31 30.00
CA GLY A 255 -8.73 27.97 30.05
C GLY A 255 -7.58 27.03 30.43
N ALA A 256 -7.78 25.72 30.51
CA ALA A 256 -6.73 24.79 30.91
C ALA A 256 -5.53 24.84 29.96
N ARG A 257 -4.34 24.96 30.55
CA ARG A 257 -3.03 24.87 29.90
C ARG A 257 -2.55 23.43 29.99
N LEU A 258 -2.19 22.80 28.89
CA LEU A 258 -1.89 21.36 28.84
C LEU A 258 -0.49 21.11 28.31
N HIS A 259 0.22 20.24 29.01
CA HIS A 259 1.39 19.53 28.52
C HIS A 259 1.02 18.06 28.33
N LEU A 260 1.33 17.51 27.16
CA LEU A 260 0.93 16.15 26.78
C LEU A 260 2.15 15.26 26.60
N VAL A 261 2.03 14.01 27.05
CA VAL A 261 2.93 12.92 26.66
C VAL A 261 2.07 11.77 26.17
N SER A 262 2.35 11.30 24.96
CA SER A 262 1.59 10.18 24.39
C SER A 262 2.47 9.05 23.93
N HIS A 263 1.91 7.85 23.89
CA HIS A 263 2.54 6.67 23.31
C HIS A 263 1.65 6.06 22.21
N SER A 264 2.24 5.65 21.09
CA SER A 264 1.56 4.92 20.04
C SER A 264 0.27 5.63 19.57
N ARG A 265 -0.86 4.92 19.46
CA ARG A 265 -2.16 5.52 19.08
C ARG A 265 -2.58 6.72 19.93
N GLY A 266 -2.16 6.79 21.20
CA GLY A 266 -2.43 7.94 22.07
C GLY A 266 -1.95 9.26 21.48
N GLY A 267 -0.97 9.24 20.57
CA GLY A 267 -0.53 10.43 19.86
C GLY A 267 -1.57 11.02 18.90
N LEU A 268 -2.46 10.18 18.34
CA LEU A 268 -3.59 10.62 17.52
C LEU A 268 -4.62 11.38 18.36
N ILE A 269 -4.82 10.96 19.62
CA ILE A 269 -5.65 11.69 20.59
C ILE A 269 -5.02 13.06 20.86
N GLY A 270 -3.70 13.11 21.11
CA GLY A 270 -2.97 14.37 21.30
C GLY A 270 -3.09 15.32 20.11
N ASP A 271 -2.98 14.81 18.88
CA ASP A 271 -3.16 15.62 17.66
C ASP A 271 -4.60 16.14 17.52
N LEU A 272 -5.60 15.31 17.81
CA LEU A 272 -7.01 15.70 17.82
C LEU A 272 -7.31 16.83 18.83
N LEU A 273 -6.69 16.81 20.01
CA LEU A 273 -6.81 17.89 20.99
C LEU A 273 -6.29 19.24 20.48
N THR A 274 -5.41 19.23 19.47
CA THR A 274 -4.88 20.45 18.85
C THR A 274 -5.70 20.94 17.64
N ALA A 275 -6.67 20.14 17.16
CA ALA A 275 -7.47 20.42 15.97
C ALA A 275 -8.71 21.26 16.28
N SER A 276 -8.53 22.47 16.79
CA SER A 276 -9.65 23.32 17.26
C SER A 276 -10.50 23.93 16.13
N GLN A 277 -10.01 23.95 14.89
CA GLN A 277 -10.64 24.63 13.75
C GLN A 277 -10.97 23.66 12.59
N LEU A 278 -11.79 22.65 12.84
CA LEU A 278 -12.27 21.76 11.78
C LEU A 278 -13.43 22.41 11.01
N THR A 279 -13.36 22.37 9.69
CA THR A 279 -14.39 22.86 8.76
C THR A 279 -15.25 21.71 8.22
N GLN A 280 -16.42 21.98 7.63
CA GLN A 280 -17.22 20.95 6.96
C GLN A 280 -16.43 20.23 5.86
N GLN A 281 -15.60 20.96 5.10
CA GLN A 281 -14.74 20.36 4.06
C GLN A 281 -13.77 19.32 4.64
N ASN A 282 -13.29 19.53 5.88
CA ASN A 282 -12.42 18.56 6.54
C ASN A 282 -13.17 17.26 6.93
N LEU A 283 -14.48 17.34 7.17
CA LEU A 283 -15.32 16.21 7.60
C LEU A 283 -15.92 15.43 6.43
N GLU A 284 -15.91 16.00 5.22
CA GLU A 284 -16.46 15.40 3.99
C GLU A 284 -15.99 13.95 3.72
N PRO A 285 -14.72 13.56 3.94
CA PRO A 285 -14.29 12.17 3.78
C PRO A 285 -15.03 11.18 4.70
N PHE A 286 -15.42 11.61 5.91
CA PHE A 286 -16.16 10.76 6.84
C PHE A 286 -17.59 10.54 6.36
N TYR A 287 -18.27 11.59 5.88
CA TYR A 287 -19.62 11.46 5.32
C TYR A 287 -19.64 10.58 4.06
N ARG A 288 -18.68 10.75 3.15
CA ARG A 288 -18.54 9.88 1.96
C ARG A 288 -18.34 8.41 2.31
N GLN A 289 -17.66 8.12 3.42
CA GLN A 289 -17.45 6.76 3.91
C GLN A 289 -18.57 6.28 4.88
N GLN A 290 -19.70 6.98 4.94
CA GLN A 290 -20.84 6.66 5.81
C GLN A 290 -20.49 6.64 7.31
N ARG A 291 -19.53 7.46 7.74
CA ARG A 291 -19.09 7.61 9.14
C ARG A 291 -19.65 8.86 9.79
N THR A 292 -20.97 9.00 9.76
CA THR A 292 -21.67 10.18 10.28
C THR A 292 -21.40 10.40 11.78
N GLU A 293 -21.39 9.34 12.58
CA GLU A 293 -21.13 9.42 14.03
C GLU A 293 -19.75 10.01 14.34
N GLU A 294 -18.69 9.59 13.64
CA GLU A 294 -17.33 10.12 13.82
C GLU A 294 -17.23 11.59 13.37
N ALA A 295 -17.92 11.97 12.29
CA ALA A 295 -17.97 13.36 11.84
C ALA A 295 -18.69 14.28 12.85
N GLU A 296 -19.76 13.79 13.48
CA GLU A 296 -20.47 14.49 14.56
C GLU A 296 -19.60 14.62 15.81
N GLN A 297 -18.90 13.56 16.20
CA GLN A 297 -17.94 13.58 17.32
C GLN A 297 -16.81 14.59 17.07
N LEU A 298 -16.26 14.66 15.85
CA LEU A 298 -15.24 15.65 15.48
C LEU A 298 -15.77 17.08 15.53
N THR A 299 -17.02 17.29 15.09
CA THR A 299 -17.70 18.58 15.19
C THR A 299 -17.86 19.00 16.65
N GLN A 300 -18.28 18.06 17.50
CA GLN A 300 -18.44 18.28 18.94
C GLN A 300 -17.10 18.55 19.62
N LEU A 301 -16.05 17.80 19.26
CA LEU A 301 -14.69 18.00 19.77
C LEU A 301 -14.18 19.39 19.43
N SER A 302 -14.21 19.80 18.14
CA SER A 302 -13.79 21.13 17.71
C SER A 302 -14.56 22.25 18.42
N ARG A 303 -15.86 22.05 18.66
CA ARG A 303 -16.68 22.97 19.48
C ARG A 303 -16.17 23.09 20.91
N TYR A 304 -15.98 21.97 21.62
CA TYR A 304 -15.48 22.02 23.00
C TYR A 304 -14.08 22.62 23.12
N LEU A 305 -13.16 22.30 22.19
CA LEU A 305 -11.81 22.86 22.17
C LEU A 305 -11.85 24.41 22.11
N ARG A 306 -12.80 24.98 21.37
CA ARG A 306 -13.01 26.43 21.28
C ARG A 306 -13.71 27.00 22.50
N GLU A 307 -14.84 26.44 22.91
CA GLU A 307 -15.64 26.93 24.04
C GLU A 307 -14.86 26.91 25.37
N LYS A 308 -14.03 25.87 25.56
CA LYS A 308 -13.18 25.72 26.74
C LYS A 308 -11.85 26.47 26.63
N GLU A 309 -11.53 27.07 25.48
CA GLU A 309 -10.29 27.84 25.27
C GLU A 309 -9.02 27.06 25.69
N LEU A 310 -8.96 25.76 25.38
CA LEU A 310 -7.87 24.89 25.80
C LEU A 310 -6.56 25.26 25.09
N ARG A 311 -5.45 25.26 25.83
CA ARG A 311 -4.12 25.63 25.31
C ARG A 311 -3.16 24.47 25.48
N ILE A 312 -2.90 23.75 24.40
CA ILE A 312 -1.88 22.70 24.38
C ILE A 312 -0.54 23.38 24.09
N GLU A 313 0.26 23.59 25.13
CA GLU A 313 1.50 24.38 25.04
C GLU A 313 2.66 23.49 24.59
N ARG A 314 2.76 22.27 25.14
CA ARG A 314 3.86 21.34 24.88
C ARG A 314 3.31 19.94 24.66
N PHE A 315 3.77 19.28 23.62
CA PHE A 315 3.37 17.91 23.33
C PHE A 315 4.60 17.06 22.98
N VAL A 316 4.82 15.99 23.74
CA VAL A 316 5.79 14.93 23.42
C VAL A 316 5.03 13.71 22.89
N ARG A 317 5.23 13.41 21.61
CA ARG A 317 4.59 12.30 20.92
C ARG A 317 5.60 11.17 20.69
N VAL A 318 5.42 10.05 21.38
CA VAL A 318 6.34 8.90 21.32
C VAL A 318 5.74 7.78 20.47
N ALA A 319 6.46 7.32 19.46
CA ALA A 319 6.11 6.15 18.65
C ALA A 319 4.70 6.16 18.01
N CYS A 320 4.12 7.34 17.74
CA CYS A 320 2.77 7.45 17.21
C CYS A 320 2.69 7.08 15.72
N PRO A 321 1.72 6.28 15.26
CA PRO A 321 1.51 6.03 13.84
C PRO A 321 0.80 7.21 13.15
N ALA A 322 1.42 8.39 13.12
CA ALA A 322 0.80 9.63 12.63
C ALA A 322 0.46 9.62 11.12
N ARG A 323 1.19 8.87 10.29
CA ARG A 323 0.83 8.57 8.87
C ARG A 323 0.03 7.26 8.70
N GLY A 324 -0.34 6.63 9.81
CA GLY A 324 -0.80 5.24 9.83
C GLY A 324 0.33 4.22 9.74
N THR A 325 -0.02 2.95 9.96
CA THR A 325 0.89 1.79 9.90
C THR A 325 0.32 0.70 9.00
N ASN A 326 1.14 0.20 8.08
CA ASN A 326 0.75 -0.82 7.10
C ASN A 326 0.55 -2.22 7.71
N LEU A 327 0.92 -2.38 8.98
CA LEU A 327 0.83 -3.67 9.68
C LEU A 327 -0.60 -4.10 9.93
N VAL A 328 -1.46 -3.13 10.26
CA VAL A 328 -2.85 -3.39 10.63
C VAL A 328 -3.65 -3.78 9.39
N SER A 329 -3.23 -3.39 8.18
CA SER A 329 -4.03 -3.51 6.95
C SER A 329 -3.83 -4.81 6.15
N GLN A 330 -2.65 -5.45 6.21
CA GLN A 330 -2.33 -6.55 5.28
C GLN A 330 -2.29 -7.96 5.91
N ARG A 331 -1.83 -8.10 7.17
CA ARG A 331 -1.73 -9.38 7.89
C ARG A 331 -1.88 -9.20 9.40
N LEU A 332 -3.14 -9.07 9.84
CA LEU A 332 -3.49 -8.78 11.23
C LEU A 332 -2.96 -9.87 12.18
N ASP A 333 -3.05 -11.14 11.80
CA ASP A 333 -2.52 -12.32 12.50
C ASP A 333 -1.03 -12.19 12.86
N ARG A 334 -0.20 -11.79 11.88
CA ARG A 334 1.25 -11.60 12.10
C ARG A 334 1.54 -10.37 12.91
N TYR A 335 0.85 -9.26 12.65
CA TYR A 335 0.97 -8.05 13.46
C TYR A 335 0.65 -8.34 14.93
N LEU A 336 -0.46 -9.02 15.20
CA LEU A 336 -0.88 -9.39 16.55
C LEU A 336 0.10 -10.40 17.17
N SER A 337 0.67 -11.33 16.39
CA SER A 337 1.72 -12.24 16.86
C SER A 337 2.98 -11.48 17.27
N VAL A 338 3.48 -10.56 16.45
CA VAL A 338 4.63 -9.68 16.81
C VAL A 338 4.32 -8.89 18.08
N LEU A 339 3.13 -8.29 18.14
CA LEU A 339 2.68 -7.50 19.27
C LEU A 339 2.66 -8.32 20.57
N LEU A 340 2.07 -9.52 20.54
CA LEU A 340 1.94 -10.37 21.73
C LEU A 340 3.31 -10.88 22.22
N ASN A 341 4.22 -11.24 21.31
CA ASN A 341 5.60 -11.57 21.70
C ASN A 341 6.31 -10.39 22.35
N LEU A 342 6.20 -9.18 21.79
CA LEU A 342 6.85 -7.99 22.35
C LEU A 342 6.32 -7.64 23.74
N ILE A 343 4.99 -7.67 23.93
CA ILE A 343 4.37 -7.46 25.24
C ILE A 343 4.82 -8.57 26.22
N GLY A 344 4.81 -9.82 25.75
CA GLY A 344 5.25 -10.98 26.52
C GLY A 344 6.71 -10.92 26.94
N MET A 345 7.56 -10.13 26.28
CA MET A 345 8.98 -9.98 26.65
C MET A 345 9.22 -8.94 27.76
N ILE A 346 8.19 -8.23 28.21
CA ILE A 346 8.27 -7.28 29.32
C ILE A 346 7.99 -8.07 30.62
N PRO A 347 9.02 -8.36 31.46
CA PRO A 347 8.85 -9.27 32.61
C PRO A 347 7.80 -8.75 33.61
N ALA A 348 7.70 -7.44 33.77
CA ALA A 348 6.72 -6.80 34.65
C ALA A 348 5.26 -6.91 34.19
N VAL A 349 5.00 -7.28 32.92
CA VAL A 349 3.67 -7.30 32.31
C VAL A 349 3.11 -8.72 32.21
N GLN A 350 3.95 -9.76 32.16
CA GLN A 350 3.54 -11.17 31.99
C GLN A 350 2.54 -11.66 33.05
N THR A 351 2.61 -11.16 34.28
CA THR A 351 1.71 -11.54 35.39
C THR A 351 0.59 -10.52 35.62
N THR A 352 0.39 -9.58 34.70
CA THR A 352 -0.62 -8.52 34.84
C THR A 352 -1.89 -8.89 34.06
N PRO A 353 -3.07 -8.40 34.50
CA PRO A 353 -4.31 -8.57 33.74
C PRO A 353 -4.23 -8.06 32.30
N LEU A 354 -3.34 -7.10 32.01
CA LEU A 354 -3.16 -6.52 30.69
C LEU A 354 -2.58 -7.52 29.67
N TYR A 355 -1.63 -8.37 30.08
CA TYR A 355 -1.09 -9.41 29.19
C TYR A 355 -2.16 -10.45 28.84
N SER A 356 -2.91 -10.88 29.86
CA SER A 356 -4.00 -11.84 29.69
C SER A 356 -5.13 -11.27 28.83
N PHE A 357 -5.46 -9.98 28.99
CA PHE A 357 -6.34 -9.25 28.08
C PHE A 357 -5.80 -9.26 26.64
N ALA A 358 -4.55 -8.86 26.43
CA ALA A 358 -3.95 -8.80 25.10
C ALA A 358 -3.96 -10.17 24.43
N LYS A 359 -3.57 -11.23 25.16
CA LYS A 359 -3.61 -12.62 24.68
C LYS A 359 -5.04 -13.07 24.36
N ALA A 360 -6.00 -12.88 25.27
CA ALA A 360 -7.40 -13.27 25.06
C ALA A 360 -8.00 -12.61 23.82
N THR A 361 -7.80 -11.30 23.68
CA THR A 361 -8.27 -10.53 22.54
C THR A 361 -7.58 -10.96 21.25
N ILE A 362 -6.26 -11.10 21.24
CA ILE A 362 -5.52 -11.47 20.02
C ILE A 362 -5.94 -12.84 19.49
N LEU A 363 -6.01 -13.85 20.36
CA LEU A 363 -6.46 -15.19 19.99
C LEU A 363 -7.89 -15.15 19.40
N SER A 364 -8.77 -14.38 20.03
CA SER A 364 -10.16 -14.20 19.58
C SER A 364 -10.25 -13.53 18.20
N LEU A 365 -9.45 -12.48 17.95
CA LEU A 365 -9.44 -11.76 16.66
C LEU A 365 -8.88 -12.64 15.52
N ILE A 366 -7.83 -13.42 15.80
CA ILE A 366 -7.25 -14.36 14.84
C ILE A 366 -8.26 -15.44 14.50
N GLN A 367 -8.90 -16.06 15.51
CA GLN A 367 -9.87 -17.13 15.31
C GLN A 367 -11.05 -16.69 14.43
N GLN A 368 -11.56 -15.47 14.64
CA GLN A 368 -12.67 -14.90 13.87
C GLN A 368 -12.28 -14.42 12.48
N ARG A 369 -10.99 -14.36 12.15
CA ARG A 369 -10.51 -13.69 10.93
C ARG A 369 -11.07 -12.28 10.84
N THR A 370 -11.00 -11.55 11.96
CA THR A 370 -11.59 -10.22 12.09
C THR A 370 -10.98 -9.26 11.08
N ASP A 371 -11.82 -8.53 10.36
CA ASP A 371 -11.39 -7.38 9.56
C ASP A 371 -10.96 -6.25 10.51
N PRO A 372 -9.72 -5.74 10.43
CA PRO A 372 -9.25 -4.65 11.29
C PRO A 372 -10.15 -3.40 11.22
N ARG A 373 -10.86 -3.19 10.11
CA ARG A 373 -11.83 -2.09 9.94
C ARG A 373 -13.07 -2.23 10.81
N ALA A 374 -13.33 -3.40 11.39
CA ALA A 374 -14.43 -3.62 12.32
C ALA A 374 -14.14 -3.07 13.73
N LEU A 375 -12.88 -2.78 14.05
CA LEU A 375 -12.46 -2.24 15.34
C LEU A 375 -11.97 -0.79 15.16
N PRO A 376 -12.75 0.22 15.57
CA PRO A 376 -12.45 1.62 15.28
C PRO A 376 -11.12 2.09 15.90
N GLY A 377 -10.69 1.48 17.01
CA GLY A 377 -9.39 1.78 17.62
C GLY A 377 -8.20 1.27 16.80
N LEU A 378 -8.33 0.13 16.11
CA LEU A 378 -7.29 -0.39 15.21
C LEU A 378 -7.34 0.30 13.85
N GLU A 379 -8.53 0.45 13.29
CA GLU A 379 -8.77 1.08 11.99
C GLU A 379 -8.17 2.49 11.93
N ALA A 380 -8.31 3.27 13.01
CA ALA A 380 -7.78 4.61 13.10
C ALA A 380 -6.25 4.73 12.95
N MET A 381 -5.52 3.60 12.99
CA MET A 381 -4.07 3.54 12.74
C MET A 381 -3.72 3.10 11.31
N MET A 382 -4.69 2.84 10.43
CA MET A 382 -4.43 2.46 9.04
C MET A 382 -4.15 3.70 8.18
N PRO A 383 -3.20 3.67 7.22
CA PRO A 383 -2.91 4.81 6.34
C PRO A 383 -4.12 5.29 5.53
N THR A 384 -5.05 4.37 5.23
CA THR A 384 -6.30 4.64 4.49
C THR A 384 -7.42 5.19 5.38
N ALA A 385 -7.23 5.28 6.69
CA ALA A 385 -8.28 5.70 7.62
C ALA A 385 -8.63 7.18 7.43
N PRO A 386 -9.93 7.56 7.46
CA PRO A 386 -10.36 8.95 7.38
C PRO A 386 -9.68 9.87 8.40
N LEU A 387 -9.45 9.36 9.61
CA LEU A 387 -8.76 10.11 10.66
C LEU A 387 -7.31 10.43 10.30
N ILE A 388 -6.57 9.47 9.74
CA ILE A 388 -5.18 9.69 9.31
C ILE A 388 -5.15 10.69 8.16
N GLN A 389 -6.09 10.60 7.21
CA GLN A 389 -6.20 11.58 6.13
C GLN A 389 -6.50 12.99 6.67
N LEU A 390 -7.44 13.11 7.61
CA LEU A 390 -7.78 14.37 8.28
C LEU A 390 -6.56 15.00 8.96
N LEU A 391 -5.86 14.24 9.80
CA LEU A 391 -4.72 14.77 10.55
C LEU A 391 -3.56 15.17 9.64
N ASN A 392 -3.39 14.53 8.49
CA ASN A 392 -2.27 14.80 7.57
C ASN A 392 -2.57 15.76 6.42
N HIS A 393 -3.85 16.03 6.13
CA HIS A 393 -4.29 16.77 4.93
C HIS A 393 -5.44 17.76 5.19
N SER A 394 -5.71 18.12 6.45
CA SER A 394 -6.77 19.08 6.77
C SER A 394 -6.47 20.53 6.38
N GLY A 395 -5.19 20.88 6.19
CA GLY A 395 -4.75 22.28 6.07
C GLY A 395 -4.91 23.08 7.37
N VAL A 396 -5.28 22.42 8.47
CA VAL A 396 -5.40 23.04 9.80
C VAL A 396 -4.03 23.06 10.44
N THR A 397 -3.61 24.26 10.86
CA THR A 397 -2.33 24.47 11.56
C THR A 397 -2.56 24.81 13.02
N THR A 398 -1.61 24.50 13.89
CA THR A 398 -1.66 24.86 15.31
C THR A 398 -0.32 25.41 15.82
N GLY A 399 -0.39 26.22 16.87
CA GLY A 399 0.76 26.80 17.56
C GLY A 399 1.37 25.92 18.65
N THR A 400 0.86 24.69 18.85
CA THR A 400 1.41 23.75 19.84
C THR A 400 2.84 23.34 19.52
N ASP A 401 3.73 23.42 20.50
CA ASP A 401 5.09 22.95 20.33
C ASP A 401 5.14 21.41 20.41
N LEU A 402 5.52 20.76 19.30
CA LEU A 402 5.58 19.30 19.17
C LEU A 402 7.02 18.78 19.16
N ALA A 403 7.30 17.82 20.05
CA ALA A 403 8.46 16.94 19.99
C ALA A 403 8.03 15.51 19.65
N VAL A 404 8.65 14.92 18.64
CA VAL A 404 8.49 13.51 18.28
C VAL A 404 9.68 12.72 18.83
N ILE A 405 9.41 11.67 19.61
CA ILE A 405 10.42 10.67 19.96
C ILE A 405 10.14 9.46 19.09
N ALA A 406 11.06 9.23 18.16
CA ALA A 406 11.01 8.13 17.22
C ALA A 406 12.28 7.28 17.39
N GLY A 407 12.23 6.05 16.92
CA GLY A 407 13.34 5.16 17.08
C GLY A 407 13.32 3.99 16.13
N ASP A 408 14.47 3.34 16.07
CA ASP A 408 14.78 2.26 15.15
C ASP A 408 15.57 1.17 15.89
N ILE A 409 15.08 -0.06 15.84
CA ILE A 409 15.77 -1.18 16.44
C ILE A 409 16.93 -1.64 15.55
N GLU A 410 18.14 -1.60 16.09
CA GLU A 410 19.34 -2.04 15.38
C GLU A 410 20.09 -3.13 16.15
N GLY A 411 20.27 -4.27 15.48
CA GLY A 411 21.00 -5.40 16.04
C GLY A 411 20.37 -5.99 17.31
N GLY A 412 21.03 -6.98 17.89
CA GLY A 412 20.58 -7.65 19.11
C GLY A 412 19.80 -8.95 18.85
N SER A 413 19.71 -9.77 19.89
CA SER A 413 18.99 -11.05 19.83
C SER A 413 17.54 -10.85 19.46
N LEU A 414 16.88 -9.81 19.98
CA LEU A 414 15.47 -9.53 19.72
C LEU A 414 15.16 -9.29 18.23
N LEU A 415 15.99 -8.51 17.54
CA LEU A 415 15.86 -8.29 16.08
C LEU A 415 16.05 -9.59 15.29
N ARG A 416 16.95 -10.48 15.73
CA ARG A 416 17.09 -11.81 15.15
C ARG A 416 15.88 -12.71 15.42
N ARG A 417 15.33 -12.66 16.64
CA ARG A 417 14.20 -13.48 17.10
C ARG A 417 12.89 -13.10 16.41
N LEU A 418 12.55 -11.81 16.42
CA LEU A 418 11.27 -11.31 15.91
C LEU A 418 11.34 -10.74 14.49
N GLY A 419 12.55 -10.51 13.96
CA GLY A 419 12.75 -10.00 12.61
C GLY A 419 12.03 -10.81 11.54
N ILE A 420 11.85 -12.11 11.75
CA ILE A 420 11.22 -13.04 10.79
C ILE A 420 9.69 -12.94 10.75
N LEU A 421 9.04 -12.65 11.87
CA LEU A 421 7.61 -12.31 11.87
C LEU A 421 7.38 -10.90 11.31
N ALA A 422 8.36 -10.02 11.49
CA ALA A 422 8.33 -8.62 11.09
C ALA A 422 8.84 -8.34 9.65
N THR A 423 9.50 -9.29 8.97
CA THR A 423 10.17 -9.07 7.66
C THR A 423 9.22 -8.70 6.54
N ASP A 424 8.00 -9.25 6.55
CA ASP A 424 6.96 -8.96 5.54
C ASP A 424 6.09 -7.76 5.95
N LEU A 425 6.20 -7.34 7.22
CA LEU A 425 5.33 -6.37 7.89
C LEU A 425 5.90 -4.95 7.80
N PHE A 426 7.22 -4.82 7.92
CA PHE A 426 7.97 -3.60 7.74
C PHE A 426 8.98 -3.83 6.63
N TYR A 427 8.59 -3.57 5.39
CA TYR A 427 9.51 -3.64 4.25
C TYR A 427 10.78 -2.79 4.51
N TRP A 428 11.84 -3.38 5.06
CA TRP A 428 13.19 -2.82 5.33
C TRP A 428 13.26 -1.32 5.69
N GLN A 429 12.28 -0.79 6.39
CA GLN A 429 12.24 0.60 6.88
C GLN A 429 12.65 0.62 8.34
N ASP A 430 13.27 1.73 8.76
CA ASP A 430 13.51 2.00 10.18
C ASP A 430 12.19 1.84 10.94
N HIS A 431 12.20 1.07 12.04
CA HIS A 431 10.98 0.75 12.78
C HIS A 431 11.26 0.33 14.21
N ASP A 432 10.25 0.34 15.06
CA ASP A 432 10.32 -0.13 16.44
C ASP A 432 9.61 -1.48 16.70
N PHE A 433 9.35 -2.24 15.60
CA PHE A 433 8.53 -3.46 15.47
C PHE A 433 7.00 -3.27 15.48
N VAL A 434 6.48 -2.07 15.73
CA VAL A 434 5.03 -1.80 15.71
C VAL A 434 4.69 -0.60 14.84
N VAL A 435 5.61 0.33 14.65
CA VAL A 435 5.40 1.53 13.82
C VAL A 435 6.66 1.79 12.99
N GLN A 436 6.46 2.05 11.71
CA GLN A 436 7.49 2.54 10.80
C GLN A 436 7.93 3.93 11.27
N SER A 437 9.22 4.17 11.46
CA SER A 437 9.69 5.44 12.04
C SER A 437 9.31 6.63 11.16
N SER A 438 9.27 6.45 9.83
CA SER A 438 8.75 7.44 8.87
C SER A 438 7.30 7.85 9.15
N SER A 439 6.47 6.93 9.65
CA SER A 439 5.09 7.19 10.04
C SER A 439 4.95 8.05 11.31
N MET A 440 6.02 8.21 12.10
CA MET A 440 5.98 8.93 13.38
C MET A 440 6.04 10.46 13.27
N PHE A 441 6.50 10.97 12.12
CA PHE A 441 6.87 12.39 11.98
C PHE A 441 5.77 13.30 11.43
N LYS A 442 4.67 12.78 10.86
CA LYS A 442 3.59 13.59 10.28
C LYS A 442 2.48 13.93 11.30
N GLY A 443 1.22 14.02 10.91
CA GLY A 443 0.13 14.54 11.73
C GLY A 443 -0.11 16.03 11.48
N LEU A 444 -0.87 16.68 12.36
CA LEU A 444 -1.37 18.03 12.16
C LEU A 444 -0.23 19.07 12.08
N ASP A 445 -0.32 19.97 11.10
CA ASP A 445 0.74 20.95 10.82
C ASP A 445 0.98 21.91 11.99
N ARG A 446 2.25 22.25 12.22
CA ARG A 446 2.70 23.11 13.32
C ARG A 446 3.30 24.41 12.80
N THR A 447 2.80 25.55 13.24
CA THR A 447 3.31 26.86 12.80
C THR A 447 4.76 27.12 13.21
N ARG A 448 5.20 26.52 14.32
CA ARG A 448 6.59 26.60 14.81
C ARG A 448 7.49 25.48 14.30
N GLY A 449 6.95 24.56 13.48
CA GLY A 449 7.62 23.35 13.01
C GLY A 449 7.56 22.20 14.02
N VAL A 450 7.95 21.02 13.56
CA VAL A 450 8.03 19.80 14.38
C VAL A 450 9.47 19.59 14.81
N TYR A 451 9.70 19.26 16.07
CA TYR A 451 11.02 18.85 16.55
C TYR A 451 11.04 17.35 16.77
N TYR A 452 12.18 16.71 16.61
CA TYR A 452 12.30 15.28 16.83
C TYR A 452 13.62 14.86 17.45
N SER A 453 13.57 13.79 18.24
CA SER A 453 14.71 13.02 18.73
C SER A 453 14.59 11.62 18.17
N PHE A 454 15.63 11.15 17.49
CA PHE A 454 15.66 9.85 16.86
C PHE A 454 16.71 8.97 17.52
N GLU A 455 16.29 7.82 18.03
CA GLU A 455 17.15 6.89 18.78
C GLU A 455 17.34 5.57 18.03
N LYS A 456 18.58 5.06 18.03
CA LYS A 456 18.94 3.79 17.40
C LYS A 456 19.56 2.84 18.41
N GLY A 457 19.23 1.55 18.30
CA GLY A 457 19.96 0.50 19.03
C GLY A 457 19.13 -0.74 19.38
N PRO A 458 19.77 -1.77 19.97
CA PRO A 458 19.18 -3.10 20.15
C PRO A 458 18.06 -3.16 21.21
N ARG A 459 17.85 -2.05 21.93
CA ARG A 459 16.85 -1.89 22.98
C ARG A 459 15.80 -0.83 22.65
N ILE A 460 15.83 -0.27 21.44
CA ILE A 460 14.85 0.73 21.01
C ILE A 460 13.66 0.00 20.38
N THR A 461 12.76 -0.49 21.23
CA THR A 461 11.52 -1.15 20.79
C THR A 461 10.32 -0.29 21.12
N HIS A 462 9.18 -0.58 20.48
CA HIS A 462 7.94 0.15 20.68
C HIS A 462 7.55 0.33 22.16
N PHE A 463 7.85 -0.66 23.00
CA PHE A 463 7.47 -0.69 24.42
C PHE A 463 8.57 -0.24 25.39
N ASN A 464 9.77 0.09 24.91
CA ASN A 464 10.93 0.36 25.77
C ASN A 464 11.40 1.83 25.77
N TYR A 465 10.71 2.73 25.07
CA TYR A 465 11.06 4.16 25.07
C TYR A 465 11.06 4.77 26.48
N PHE A 466 10.05 4.51 27.32
CA PHE A 466 10.00 5.09 28.68
C PHE A 466 10.98 4.44 29.65
N ALA A 467 11.45 3.22 29.35
CA ALA A 467 12.51 2.56 30.10
C ALA A 467 13.92 2.99 29.63
N ASN A 468 14.04 3.58 28.44
CA ASN A 468 15.29 4.14 27.93
C ASN A 468 15.64 5.46 28.66
N PRO A 469 16.83 5.56 29.30
CA PRO A 469 17.25 6.77 30.00
C PRO A 469 17.33 8.03 29.11
N GLN A 470 17.77 7.89 27.86
CA GLN A 470 17.88 9.00 26.91
C GLN A 470 16.50 9.52 26.54
N SER A 471 15.57 8.63 26.16
CA SER A 471 14.18 9.00 25.88
C SER A 471 13.52 9.69 27.08
N ARG A 472 13.69 9.17 28.30
CA ARG A 472 13.19 9.83 29.52
C ARG A 472 13.74 11.24 29.69
N GLN A 473 15.05 11.40 29.49
CA GLN A 473 15.69 12.71 29.59
C GLN A 473 15.12 13.67 28.54
N ARG A 474 14.92 13.23 27.29
CA ARG A 474 14.31 14.04 26.21
C ARG A 474 12.88 14.46 26.52
N ILE A 475 12.06 13.53 27.03
CA ILE A 475 10.68 13.81 27.48
C ILE A 475 10.71 14.88 28.56
N HIS A 476 11.52 14.67 29.60
CA HIS A 476 11.67 15.59 30.72
C HIS A 476 12.10 16.99 30.25
N ASP A 477 13.20 17.09 29.50
CA ASP A 477 13.78 18.37 29.08
C ASP A 477 12.81 19.16 28.20
N TRP A 478 12.05 18.49 27.35
CA TRP A 478 11.00 19.14 26.56
C TRP A 478 9.88 19.69 27.44
N LEU A 479 9.45 18.92 28.44
CA LEU A 479 8.34 19.27 29.32
C LEU A 479 8.68 20.41 30.29
N ILE A 480 9.91 20.51 30.77
CA ILE A 480 10.30 21.51 31.80
C ILE A 480 11.09 22.71 31.26
N ARG A 481 11.38 22.77 29.96
CA ARG A 481 12.17 23.86 29.37
C ARG A 481 11.65 25.25 29.70
N GLU A 482 12.55 26.22 29.73
CA GLU A 482 12.24 27.65 29.81
C GLU A 482 12.53 28.30 28.44
N GLY A 483 11.61 29.11 27.92
CA GLY A 483 11.77 29.78 26.62
C GLY A 483 11.31 28.97 25.39
N GLY A 484 11.66 29.46 24.20
CA GLY A 484 11.16 28.97 22.89
C GLY A 484 12.16 28.14 22.08
N GLU A 485 13.38 27.93 22.57
CA GLU A 485 14.37 27.07 21.89
C GLU A 485 14.17 25.59 22.26
N ALA A 486 14.48 24.70 21.32
CA ALA A 486 14.40 23.28 21.57
C ALA A 486 15.58 22.82 22.47
N PRO A 487 15.34 21.97 23.48
CA PRO A 487 16.41 21.40 24.29
C PRO A 487 17.45 20.65 23.44
N GLN A 488 18.66 20.49 23.99
CA GLN A 488 19.73 19.76 23.33
C GLN A 488 19.26 18.38 22.87
N GLY A 489 19.65 17.98 21.65
CA GLY A 489 19.35 16.67 21.08
C GLY A 489 18.00 16.53 20.38
N PHE A 490 17.25 17.62 20.25
CA PHE A 490 16.15 17.72 19.29
C PHE A 490 16.61 18.40 18.00
N GLN A 491 16.17 17.86 16.87
CA GLN A 491 16.36 18.45 15.54
C GLN A 491 15.03 19.03 15.06
N LYS A 492 15.06 20.19 14.40
CA LYS A 492 13.87 20.75 13.75
C LYS A 492 13.65 20.06 12.40
N LEU A 493 12.45 19.56 12.17
CA LEU A 493 12.02 19.07 10.88
C LEU A 493 11.94 20.26 9.92
N ALA A 494 12.83 20.33 8.94
CA ALA A 494 12.85 21.44 7.98
C ALA A 494 11.51 21.50 7.21
N GLY A 495 10.92 22.69 7.13
CA GLY A 495 9.58 22.94 6.58
C GLY A 495 9.51 22.98 5.04
N GLU A 496 10.52 22.48 4.33
CA GLU A 496 10.37 22.09 2.94
C GLU A 496 10.06 20.59 2.90
N PRO A 497 9.27 20.08 1.94
CA PRO A 497 9.24 18.65 1.69
C PRO A 497 10.64 18.27 1.22
N ILE A 498 11.50 17.93 2.17
CA ILE A 498 12.58 16.99 1.97
C ILE A 498 11.87 15.82 1.28
N PRO A 499 12.08 15.58 -0.03
CA PRO A 499 11.43 14.47 -0.69
C PRO A 499 11.75 13.22 0.14
N GLU A 500 10.82 12.27 0.23
CA GLU A 500 11.01 11.01 0.97
C GLU A 500 12.39 10.35 0.63
N LEU A 501 12.89 10.67 -0.56
CA LEU A 501 14.23 10.52 -1.10
C LEU A 501 15.42 10.95 -0.23
N VAL A 502 15.35 12.09 0.44
CA VAL A 502 16.46 12.62 1.24
C VAL A 502 16.42 12.05 2.68
N ARG A 503 15.28 11.52 3.15
CA ARG A 503 15.24 10.77 4.43
C ARG A 503 15.73 9.33 4.31
N SER A 504 15.46 8.66 3.20
CA SER A 504 16.13 7.39 2.90
C SER A 504 17.64 7.55 2.70
N ALA A 505 18.07 8.74 2.27
CA ALA A 505 19.47 9.18 2.26
C ALA A 505 20.05 9.53 3.64
N LEU A 506 19.22 9.53 4.70
CA LEU A 506 19.64 9.76 6.09
C LEU A 506 19.61 8.47 6.93
N ARG A 507 19.48 7.29 6.31
CA ARG A 507 19.84 6.02 6.97
C ARG A 507 21.23 6.20 7.58
N ALA A 508 21.37 5.92 8.87
CA ALA A 508 22.70 5.76 9.44
C ALA A 508 23.42 4.69 8.59
N PRO A 509 24.52 5.04 7.89
CA PRO A 509 25.18 4.09 7.02
C PRO A 509 25.57 2.87 7.85
N LYS A 510 25.45 1.66 7.26
CA LYS A 510 26.29 0.55 7.72
C LYS A 510 27.72 1.08 7.70
N ALA A 511 28.41 1.07 8.84
CA ALA A 511 29.77 1.58 8.93
C ALA A 511 30.59 1.04 7.74
N ASP A 512 31.12 1.96 6.94
CA ASP A 512 31.96 1.72 5.75
C ASP A 512 31.32 1.11 4.47
N ALA A 513 30.00 0.87 4.41
CA ALA A 513 29.38 0.33 3.18
C ALA A 513 29.41 1.34 2.00
N PRO A 514 29.70 0.91 0.76
CA PRO A 514 29.67 1.79 -0.40
C PRO A 514 28.26 2.26 -0.73
N VAL A 515 28.15 3.45 -1.33
CA VAL A 515 26.86 4.04 -1.72
C VAL A 515 26.48 3.60 -3.11
N ILE A 516 25.19 3.36 -3.34
CA ILE A 516 24.64 3.15 -4.69
C ILE A 516 23.43 4.03 -4.93
N PHE A 517 23.45 4.80 -6.02
CA PHE A 517 22.29 5.49 -6.53
C PHE A 517 21.49 4.58 -7.47
N VAL A 518 20.18 4.47 -7.27
CA VAL A 518 19.27 3.71 -8.13
C VAL A 518 18.38 4.68 -8.90
N ILE A 519 18.66 4.81 -10.20
CA ILE A 519 18.03 5.75 -11.12
C ILE A 519 16.98 4.99 -11.93
N PRO A 520 15.68 5.30 -11.76
CA PRO A 520 14.58 4.53 -12.34
C PRO A 520 14.38 4.86 -13.83
N ASP A 521 13.48 4.10 -14.46
CA ASP A 521 13.02 4.32 -15.82
C ASP A 521 11.85 5.34 -15.91
N LEU A 522 11.42 5.64 -17.14
CA LEU A 522 10.31 6.48 -17.51
C LEU A 522 9.04 5.99 -16.80
N MET A 523 8.25 6.92 -16.26
CA MET A 523 6.96 6.63 -15.62
C MET A 523 7.04 5.72 -14.39
N ALA A 524 8.23 5.40 -13.89
CA ALA A 524 8.42 4.55 -12.71
C ALA A 524 8.36 5.32 -11.37
N THR A 525 8.21 6.64 -11.40
CA THR A 525 8.18 7.51 -10.23
C THR A 525 6.79 8.11 -10.06
N GLN A 526 6.27 8.10 -8.82
CA GLN A 526 5.00 8.73 -8.51
C GLN A 526 5.05 10.26 -8.70
N LEU A 527 3.99 10.85 -9.26
CA LEU A 527 3.84 12.30 -9.38
C LEU A 527 2.62 12.74 -8.58
N ARG A 528 2.81 13.73 -7.71
CA ARG A 528 1.80 14.19 -6.76
C ARG A 528 1.48 15.67 -6.95
N ARG A 529 0.26 16.08 -6.63
CA ARG A 529 -0.15 17.49 -6.57
C ARG A 529 -1.07 17.68 -5.38
N ASN A 530 -0.76 18.64 -4.50
CA ASN A 530 -1.53 18.91 -3.28
C ASN A 530 -1.83 17.62 -2.48
N ASP A 531 -0.80 16.80 -2.25
CA ASP A 531 -0.87 15.47 -1.62
C ASP A 531 -1.66 14.36 -2.36
N ARG A 532 -2.34 14.67 -3.47
CA ARG A 532 -3.00 13.68 -4.35
C ARG A 532 -1.99 12.98 -5.26
N CYS A 533 -2.05 11.66 -5.40
CA CYS A 533 -1.18 10.90 -6.29
C CYS A 533 -1.75 10.89 -7.71
N LEU A 534 -1.26 11.76 -8.59
CA LEU A 534 -1.72 11.82 -9.98
C LEU A 534 -1.18 10.64 -10.82
N TRP A 535 -0.02 10.13 -10.42
CA TRP A 535 0.66 9.00 -11.04
C TRP A 535 1.38 8.19 -9.96
N LEU A 536 1.32 6.86 -9.87
CA LEU A 536 0.46 5.93 -10.59
C LEU A 536 -0.68 5.48 -9.66
N ASP A 537 -1.83 6.13 -9.76
CA ASP A 537 -3.06 5.77 -9.05
C ASP A 537 -4.18 5.59 -10.08
N LEU A 538 -4.77 4.39 -10.13
CA LEU A 538 -5.72 4.01 -11.17
C LEU A 538 -7.08 4.67 -11.00
N ASP A 539 -7.52 4.88 -9.76
CA ASP A 539 -8.78 5.57 -9.49
C ASP A 539 -8.66 7.04 -9.89
N GLU A 540 -7.48 7.62 -9.63
CA GLU A 540 -7.19 8.99 -10.03
C GLU A 540 -7.11 9.12 -11.56
N LEU A 541 -6.46 8.18 -12.25
CA LEU A 541 -6.44 8.14 -13.72
C LEU A 541 -7.86 8.01 -14.30
N ALA A 542 -8.69 7.11 -13.74
CA ALA A 542 -10.10 6.92 -14.09
C ALA A 542 -10.93 8.19 -13.89
N SER A 543 -10.59 9.00 -12.89
CA SER A 543 -11.23 10.30 -12.62
C SER A 543 -10.70 11.46 -13.49
N GLY A 544 -9.79 11.19 -14.44
CA GLY A 544 -9.24 12.20 -15.35
C GLY A 544 -7.91 12.83 -14.89
N ALA A 545 -7.17 12.22 -13.97
CA ALA A 545 -5.86 12.74 -13.55
C ALA A 545 -4.82 12.79 -14.68
N LEU A 546 -4.98 12.01 -15.75
CA LEU A 546 -4.06 12.02 -16.89
C LEU A 546 -3.99 13.41 -17.55
N GLU A 547 -5.11 14.12 -17.68
CA GLU A 547 -5.13 15.49 -18.24
C GLU A 547 -4.30 16.48 -17.40
N GLN A 548 -4.20 16.23 -16.10
CA GLN A 548 -3.44 17.06 -15.16
C GLN A 548 -1.93 16.83 -15.23
N LEU A 549 -1.49 15.78 -15.94
CA LEU A 549 -0.08 15.49 -16.17
C LEU A 549 0.50 16.26 -17.37
N ALA A 550 -0.33 16.93 -18.17
CA ALA A 550 0.12 17.75 -19.29
C ALA A 550 0.98 18.93 -18.83
N LEU A 551 2.12 19.17 -19.50
CA LEU A 551 2.94 20.36 -19.29
C LEU A 551 2.52 21.44 -20.30
N ASN A 552 1.48 22.20 -19.95
CA ASN A 552 1.06 23.38 -20.70
C ASN A 552 1.47 24.60 -19.87
N GLY A 553 2.14 25.61 -20.44
CA GLY A 553 2.86 26.71 -19.77
C GLY A 553 2.18 27.57 -18.68
N LYS A 554 1.04 27.16 -18.11
CA LYS A 554 0.31 27.79 -16.99
C LYS A 554 0.04 26.87 -15.78
N GLN A 555 0.47 25.61 -15.75
CA GLN A 555 0.16 24.69 -14.64
C GLN A 555 1.27 24.57 -13.57
N GLN A 556 0.82 24.42 -12.32
CA GLN A 556 1.62 24.32 -11.09
C GLN A 556 2.52 23.07 -11.03
N GLU A 557 3.67 23.20 -10.37
CA GLU A 557 4.64 22.13 -10.10
C GLU A 557 3.96 20.87 -9.52
N VAL A 558 4.40 19.70 -9.98
CA VAL A 558 4.10 18.44 -9.31
C VAL A 558 5.24 18.14 -8.34
N LEU A 559 4.90 17.50 -7.23
CA LEU A 559 5.88 16.93 -6.30
C LEU A 559 6.26 15.53 -6.78
N VAL A 560 7.57 15.26 -6.75
CA VAL A 560 8.12 13.94 -7.02
C VAL A 560 7.89 13.05 -5.80
N GLY A 561 7.14 11.96 -5.97
CA GLY A 561 6.89 10.94 -4.96
C GLY A 561 7.92 9.80 -5.01
N ASP A 562 7.54 8.65 -4.46
CA ASP A 562 8.41 7.47 -4.41
C ASP A 562 8.47 6.71 -5.74
N LEU A 563 9.46 5.81 -5.87
CA LEU A 563 9.48 4.80 -6.91
C LEU A 563 8.28 3.87 -6.77
N PHE A 564 7.77 3.36 -7.89
CA PHE A 564 6.70 2.38 -7.87
C PHE A 564 7.17 1.07 -7.21
N ALA A 565 6.74 0.87 -5.97
CA ALA A 565 7.28 -0.16 -5.07
C ALA A 565 7.22 -1.58 -5.65
N PRO A 566 6.12 -2.06 -6.26
CA PRO A 566 6.07 -3.42 -6.83
C PRO A 566 7.21 -3.71 -7.83
N SER A 567 7.66 -2.69 -8.57
CA SER A 567 8.71 -2.82 -9.58
C SER A 567 10.13 -2.73 -9.00
N TYR A 568 10.39 -1.80 -8.07
CA TYR A 568 11.76 -1.49 -7.62
C TYR A 568 12.10 -2.09 -6.25
N GLN A 569 11.12 -2.45 -5.42
CA GLN A 569 11.38 -2.96 -4.08
C GLN A 569 12.30 -4.21 -4.06
N PRO A 570 12.19 -5.18 -4.99
CA PRO A 570 13.06 -6.35 -4.98
C PRO A 570 14.55 -6.01 -5.15
N ILE A 571 14.90 -5.15 -6.12
CA ILE A 571 16.28 -4.73 -6.33
C ILE A 571 16.77 -3.84 -5.20
N LEU A 572 15.96 -2.90 -4.70
CA LEU A 572 16.32 -2.04 -3.57
C LEU A 572 16.63 -2.87 -2.32
N ASN A 573 15.79 -3.86 -2.01
CA ASN A 573 15.99 -4.78 -0.89
C ASN A 573 17.25 -5.62 -1.07
N TYR A 574 17.50 -6.10 -2.28
CA TYR A 574 18.67 -6.93 -2.57
C TYR A 574 19.96 -6.14 -2.40
N LEU A 575 20.00 -4.91 -2.93
CA LEU A 575 21.17 -4.03 -2.81
C LEU A 575 21.39 -3.54 -1.38
N ALA A 576 20.34 -3.28 -0.60
CA ALA A 576 20.46 -2.81 0.79
C ALA A 576 21.19 -3.81 1.72
N LYS A 577 21.31 -5.07 1.30
CA LYS A 577 22.14 -6.07 2.00
C LYS A 577 23.62 -5.69 1.97
N ARG A 578 24.10 -5.05 0.90
CA ARG A 578 25.53 -4.81 0.59
C ARG A 578 25.91 -3.34 0.47
N PHE A 579 24.96 -2.48 0.10
CA PHE A 579 25.19 -1.06 -0.17
C PHE A 579 24.33 -0.16 0.71
N ASP A 580 24.77 1.08 0.86
CA ASP A 580 23.94 2.21 1.26
C ASP A 580 23.14 2.70 0.03
N VAL A 581 21.90 2.21 -0.09
CA VAL A 581 21.06 2.41 -1.29
C VAL A 581 20.32 3.74 -1.23
N ARG A 582 20.54 4.56 -2.26
CA ARG A 582 19.90 5.87 -2.48
C ARG A 582 19.05 5.80 -3.75
N PRO A 583 17.72 5.62 -3.65
CA PRO A 583 16.85 5.83 -4.81
C PRO A 583 17.08 7.22 -5.42
N PHE A 584 16.63 7.44 -6.66
CA PHE A 584 16.62 8.76 -7.31
C PHE A 584 15.35 8.92 -8.20
N PRO A 585 14.15 9.03 -7.61
CA PRO A 585 12.93 9.42 -8.31
C PRO A 585 13.10 10.82 -8.89
N TYR A 586 12.57 11.02 -10.08
CA TYR A 586 12.58 12.29 -10.80
C TYR A 586 11.26 12.49 -11.55
N ASP A 587 10.99 13.74 -11.94
CA ASP A 587 9.85 14.05 -12.82
C ASP A 587 10.17 13.61 -14.25
N TRP A 588 9.75 12.40 -14.58
CA TRP A 588 9.98 11.74 -15.87
C TRP A 588 9.33 12.44 -17.07
N ARG A 589 8.49 13.46 -16.85
CA ARG A 589 7.90 14.27 -17.92
C ARG A 589 8.88 15.31 -18.46
N ARG A 590 9.82 15.76 -17.62
CA ARG A 590 10.79 16.83 -17.94
C ARG A 590 11.99 16.28 -18.72
N SER A 591 12.83 17.18 -19.21
CA SER A 591 14.04 16.82 -19.97
C SER A 591 14.99 15.96 -19.12
N LEU A 592 15.58 14.93 -19.73
CA LEU A 592 16.61 14.10 -19.12
C LEU A 592 17.90 14.89 -18.85
N LEU A 593 18.12 16.01 -19.56
CA LEU A 593 19.24 16.93 -19.26
C LEU A 593 19.00 17.69 -17.94
N GLU A 594 17.76 18.06 -17.63
CA GLU A 594 17.42 18.64 -16.32
C GLU A 594 17.59 17.59 -15.21
N THR A 595 17.16 16.35 -15.47
CA THR A 595 17.38 15.23 -14.55
C THR A 595 18.87 14.96 -14.31
N ALA A 596 19.70 15.07 -15.35
CA ALA A 596 21.15 14.91 -15.25
C ALA A 596 21.81 15.95 -14.34
N GLU A 597 21.40 17.22 -14.42
CA GLU A 597 21.87 18.28 -13.52
C GLU A 597 21.45 18.02 -12.07
N GLN A 598 20.21 17.59 -11.84
CA GLN A 598 19.73 17.22 -10.51
C GLN A 598 20.52 16.04 -9.94
N LEU A 599 20.80 15.02 -10.76
CA LEU A 599 21.62 13.87 -10.38
C LEU A 599 23.06 14.29 -10.06
N ALA A 600 23.66 15.17 -10.87
CA ALA A 600 25.00 15.69 -10.64
C ALA A 600 25.11 16.38 -9.27
N ALA A 601 24.11 17.19 -8.91
CA ALA A 601 24.08 17.90 -7.64
C ALA A 601 24.08 16.94 -6.45
N VAL A 602 23.18 15.94 -6.44
CA VAL A 602 23.07 14.99 -5.31
C VAL A 602 24.29 14.07 -5.21
N VAL A 603 24.82 13.61 -6.35
CA VAL A 603 26.01 12.75 -6.38
C VAL A 603 27.25 13.53 -5.93
N SER A 604 27.38 14.80 -6.33
CA SER A 604 28.46 15.69 -5.89
C SER A 604 28.42 15.92 -4.37
N MET A 605 27.23 16.14 -3.80
CA MET A 605 27.06 16.28 -2.35
C MET A 605 27.49 15.02 -1.59
N GLU A 606 27.06 13.84 -2.05
CA GLU A 606 27.44 12.56 -1.43
C GLU A 606 28.95 12.29 -1.55
N LEU A 607 29.54 12.63 -2.70
CA LEU A 607 30.99 12.50 -2.92
C LEU A 607 31.81 13.37 -1.95
N GLN A 608 31.28 14.53 -1.55
CA GLN A 608 31.91 15.44 -0.60
C GLN A 608 31.73 15.01 0.86
N SER A 609 30.67 14.27 1.19
CA SER A 609 30.34 13.92 2.58
C SER A 609 31.24 12.82 3.16
N HIS A 610 31.80 11.95 2.32
CA HIS A 610 32.64 10.83 2.76
C HIS A 610 33.61 10.34 1.67
N GLY A 611 34.57 9.47 2.04
CA GLY A 611 35.53 8.87 1.11
C GLY A 611 35.12 7.54 0.44
N ARG A 612 33.95 6.98 0.78
CA ARG A 612 33.48 5.65 0.31
C ARG A 612 33.23 5.62 -1.21
N PRO A 613 33.31 4.44 -1.87
CA PRO A 613 32.90 4.26 -3.27
C PRO A 613 31.43 4.64 -3.49
N ILE A 614 31.13 5.18 -4.66
CA ILE A 614 29.77 5.53 -5.09
C ILE A 614 29.50 4.89 -6.45
N TYR A 615 28.45 4.09 -6.51
CA TYR A 615 27.99 3.36 -7.69
C TYR A 615 26.69 3.95 -8.23
N LEU A 616 26.45 3.77 -9.53
CA LEU A 616 25.20 4.13 -10.20
C LEU A 616 24.58 2.87 -10.82
N LEU A 617 23.36 2.55 -10.44
CA LEU A 617 22.52 1.56 -11.13
C LEU A 617 21.39 2.30 -11.81
N ALA A 618 21.32 2.20 -13.13
CA ALA A 618 20.37 2.95 -13.93
C ALA A 618 19.50 2.01 -14.78
N HIS A 619 18.19 2.15 -14.68
CA HIS A 619 17.21 1.35 -15.41
C HIS A 619 16.56 2.17 -16.53
N GLY A 620 16.44 1.58 -17.73
CA GLY A 620 15.81 2.23 -18.89
C GLY A 620 16.37 3.63 -19.16
N SER A 621 15.49 4.62 -19.29
CA SER A 621 15.82 6.05 -19.51
C SER A 621 16.67 6.68 -18.40
N GLY A 622 16.66 6.15 -17.18
CA GLY A 622 17.58 6.56 -16.12
C GLY A 622 19.05 6.40 -16.52
N GLY A 623 19.37 5.45 -17.40
CA GLY A 623 20.73 5.27 -17.94
C GLY A 623 21.14 6.41 -18.88
N LEU A 624 20.20 6.99 -19.60
CA LEU A 624 20.45 8.19 -20.42
C LEU A 624 20.68 9.41 -19.54
N ALA A 625 19.91 9.58 -18.47
CA ALA A 625 20.14 10.65 -17.49
C ALA A 625 21.52 10.52 -16.82
N ALA A 626 21.92 9.30 -16.42
CA ALA A 626 23.25 9.04 -15.88
C ALA A 626 24.37 9.36 -16.87
N ARG A 627 24.22 8.98 -18.15
CA ARG A 627 25.21 9.30 -19.20
C ARG A 627 25.26 10.79 -19.51
N ALA A 628 24.10 11.48 -19.51
CA ALA A 628 24.03 12.93 -19.65
C ALA A 628 24.77 13.63 -18.51
N MET A 629 24.60 13.16 -17.28
CA MET A 629 25.36 13.65 -16.12
C MET A 629 26.87 13.47 -16.35
N ILE A 630 27.32 12.32 -16.83
CA ILE A 630 28.75 12.07 -17.11
C ILE A 630 29.28 12.97 -18.23
N ALA A 631 28.49 13.19 -19.29
CA ALA A 631 28.86 14.03 -20.41
C ALA A 631 28.98 15.52 -20.00
N GLN A 632 28.03 16.01 -19.20
CA GLN A 632 28.00 17.40 -18.72
C GLN A 632 28.98 17.65 -17.56
N HIS A 633 29.16 16.67 -16.67
CA HIS A 633 29.96 16.75 -15.44
C HIS A 633 31.10 15.72 -15.43
N ASN A 634 31.93 15.73 -16.48
CA ASN A 634 33.01 14.75 -16.62
C ASN A 634 34.01 14.76 -15.45
N ASP A 635 34.27 15.92 -14.83
CA ASP A 635 35.08 16.03 -13.61
C ASP A 635 34.46 15.30 -12.40
N LEU A 636 33.13 15.28 -12.29
CA LEU A 636 32.44 14.50 -11.26
C LEU A 636 32.63 13.00 -11.50
N TRP A 637 32.46 12.56 -12.75
CA TRP A 637 32.69 11.16 -13.13
C TRP A 637 34.12 10.70 -12.86
N ARG A 638 35.13 11.50 -13.25
CA ARG A 638 36.54 11.18 -12.97
C ARG A 638 36.81 11.00 -11.47
N ARG A 639 36.16 11.79 -10.61
CA ARG A 639 36.29 11.66 -9.15
C ARG A 639 35.57 10.42 -8.60
N LEU A 640 34.43 10.04 -9.18
CA LEU A 640 33.74 8.78 -8.85
C LEU A 640 34.63 7.57 -9.22
N VAL A 641 35.16 7.56 -10.45
CA VAL A 641 36.06 6.52 -10.95
C VAL A 641 37.33 6.41 -10.10
N ALA A 642 37.92 7.54 -9.68
CA ALA A 642 39.06 7.55 -8.76
C ALA A 642 38.76 6.87 -7.41
N ARG A 643 37.48 6.69 -7.06
CA ARG A 643 37.00 5.95 -5.89
C ARG A 643 36.35 4.60 -6.25
N ASN A 644 36.73 4.02 -7.40
CA ASN A 644 36.21 2.76 -7.92
C ASN A 644 34.69 2.79 -8.23
N GLY A 645 34.15 3.96 -8.55
CA GLY A 645 32.77 4.13 -8.99
C GLY A 645 32.51 3.50 -10.35
N ARG A 646 31.28 3.02 -10.56
CA ARG A 646 30.85 2.32 -11.78
C ARG A 646 29.39 2.64 -12.11
N LEU A 647 29.06 2.62 -13.40
CA LEU A 647 27.70 2.73 -13.91
C LEU A 647 27.26 1.39 -14.50
N VAL A 648 26.20 0.80 -13.94
CA VAL A 648 25.52 -0.37 -14.50
C VAL A 648 24.20 0.08 -15.11
N MET A 649 24.07 -0.11 -16.42
CA MET A 649 22.88 0.23 -17.20
C MET A 649 22.07 -1.03 -17.50
N VAL A 650 20.79 -1.02 -17.16
CA VAL A 650 19.87 -2.14 -17.33
C VAL A 650 18.76 -1.72 -18.27
N GLY A 651 18.66 -2.37 -19.45
CA GLY A 651 17.62 -2.07 -20.43
C GLY A 651 17.71 -0.67 -21.08
N THR A 652 18.79 0.09 -20.89
CA THR A 652 18.86 1.50 -21.34
C THR A 652 18.76 1.65 -22.86
N PRO A 653 17.80 2.45 -23.39
CA PRO A 653 17.64 2.68 -24.83
C PRO A 653 18.62 3.74 -25.33
N GLN A 654 19.89 3.36 -25.55
CA GLN A 654 20.99 4.26 -25.93
C GLN A 654 20.73 5.05 -27.22
N ARG A 655 19.85 4.52 -28.09
CA ARG A 655 19.47 5.13 -29.38
C ARG A 655 17.96 5.41 -29.46
N GLY A 656 17.30 5.55 -28.31
CA GLY A 656 15.86 5.75 -28.21
C GLY A 656 15.04 4.46 -28.34
N THR A 657 13.73 4.59 -28.20
CA THR A 657 12.76 3.49 -28.19
C THR A 657 11.49 3.85 -28.98
N HIS A 658 10.96 2.88 -29.72
CA HIS A 658 9.66 3.00 -30.38
C HIS A 658 8.48 2.91 -29.39
N PHE A 659 8.72 2.59 -28.11
CA PHE A 659 7.74 2.73 -27.04
C PHE A 659 7.28 4.19 -26.90
N ALA A 660 8.20 5.14 -26.99
CA ALA A 660 7.87 6.56 -26.96
C ALA A 660 6.93 6.95 -28.13
N LEU A 661 7.19 6.42 -29.33
CA LEU A 661 6.34 6.66 -30.49
C LEU A 661 4.91 6.13 -30.31
N GLN A 662 4.72 4.99 -29.63
CA GLN A 662 3.39 4.45 -29.33
C GLN A 662 2.57 5.44 -28.48
N LEU A 663 3.16 5.95 -27.39
CA LEU A 663 2.54 6.95 -26.53
C LEU A 663 2.24 8.26 -27.26
N LEU A 664 3.22 8.81 -27.99
CA LEU A 664 3.07 10.03 -28.77
C LEU A 664 2.06 9.89 -29.91
N SER A 665 1.90 8.68 -30.45
CA SER A 665 0.95 8.43 -31.53
C SER A 665 -0.49 8.23 -31.05
N GLY A 666 -0.69 7.92 -29.76
CA GLY A 666 -1.96 7.40 -29.23
C GLY A 666 -2.31 6.00 -29.74
N GLN A 667 -1.36 5.31 -30.38
CA GLN A 667 -1.54 3.98 -30.98
C GLN A 667 -0.53 2.99 -30.39
N GLY A 668 -0.95 1.74 -30.24
CA GLY A 668 -0.16 0.71 -29.57
C GLY A 668 -0.62 0.47 -28.13
N ARG A 669 -0.22 -0.68 -27.58
CA ARG A 669 -0.81 -1.24 -26.36
C ARG A 669 -0.78 -0.30 -25.15
N PRO A 670 0.33 0.40 -24.82
CA PRO A 670 0.35 1.31 -23.67
C PRO A 670 -0.67 2.45 -23.81
N SER A 671 -0.80 3.03 -25.00
CA SER A 671 -1.76 4.10 -25.29
C SER A 671 -3.19 3.62 -25.21
N GLU A 672 -3.49 2.45 -25.79
CA GLU A 672 -4.84 1.86 -25.74
C GLU A 672 -5.29 1.58 -24.30
N LEU A 673 -4.39 1.12 -23.44
CA LEU A 673 -4.67 0.86 -22.03
C LEU A 673 -4.86 2.15 -21.22
N LEU A 674 -4.04 3.18 -21.46
CA LEU A 674 -4.24 4.51 -20.87
C LEU A 674 -5.56 5.15 -21.33
N THR A 675 -5.97 4.93 -22.59
CA THR A 675 -7.27 5.38 -23.09
C THR A 675 -8.42 4.71 -22.36
N LEU A 676 -8.33 3.41 -22.03
CA LEU A 676 -9.39 2.72 -21.25
C LEU A 676 -9.55 3.27 -19.83
N LEU A 677 -8.47 3.81 -19.26
CA LEU A 677 -8.48 4.46 -17.96
C LEU A 677 -8.80 5.96 -18.03
N HIS A 678 -8.92 6.55 -19.22
CA HIS A 678 -9.30 7.94 -19.35
C HIS A 678 -10.82 8.05 -19.36
N PRO A 679 -11.44 8.98 -18.60
CA PRO A 679 -12.89 9.17 -18.66
C PRO A 679 -13.33 9.48 -20.10
N GLN A 680 -14.34 8.77 -20.59
CA GLN A 680 -14.93 9.00 -21.90
C GLN A 680 -15.60 10.37 -21.89
N ARG A 681 -15.31 11.23 -22.88
CA ARG A 681 -16.06 12.49 -23.03
C ARG A 681 -17.50 12.18 -23.37
N GLY A 682 -18.38 12.30 -22.38
CA GLY A 682 -19.82 12.37 -22.59
C GLY A 682 -20.15 13.56 -23.47
N GLN A 683 -20.90 13.34 -24.56
CA GLN A 683 -21.61 14.40 -25.24
C GLN A 683 -22.66 14.97 -24.29
N SER A 684 -22.36 16.08 -23.64
CA SER A 684 -23.38 16.95 -23.06
C SER A 684 -23.03 18.41 -23.37
N ASP A 685 -24.04 19.15 -23.81
CA ASP A 685 -24.13 20.62 -23.94
C ASP A 685 -23.88 21.26 -25.32
N ALA A 686 -24.25 20.59 -26.42
CA ALA A 686 -24.58 21.27 -27.67
C ALA A 686 -25.59 20.45 -28.47
N ASP A 687 -26.88 20.72 -28.27
CA ASP A 687 -27.98 20.58 -29.26
C ASP A 687 -29.34 20.74 -28.53
N HIS A 688 -29.55 21.91 -27.93
CA HIS A 688 -30.89 22.44 -27.65
C HIS A 688 -31.15 23.64 -28.57
N GLU A 689 -31.16 23.39 -29.88
CA GLU A 689 -31.89 24.24 -30.82
C GLU A 689 -32.95 23.38 -31.50
N GLN A 690 -34.21 23.65 -31.16
CA GLN A 690 -35.37 23.17 -31.89
C GLN A 690 -35.33 23.73 -33.32
N PRO A 691 -35.60 22.91 -34.34
CA PRO A 691 -36.16 23.41 -35.57
C PRO A 691 -37.66 23.10 -35.60
N ASP A 692 -38.44 24.16 -35.60
CA ASP A 692 -39.84 24.18 -36.03
C ASP A 692 -40.00 23.64 -37.47
N GLY A 693 -41.15 23.02 -37.74
CA GLY A 693 -41.83 23.19 -39.02
C GLY A 693 -41.84 22.03 -40.04
N ALA A 694 -42.94 21.27 -39.99
CA ALA A 694 -43.80 20.87 -41.11
C ALA A 694 -43.39 19.82 -42.19
N ASN A 695 -44.33 18.86 -42.32
CA ASN A 695 -44.82 18.14 -43.50
C ASN A 695 -44.16 16.83 -44.02
N GLU A 696 -45.05 15.84 -44.16
CA GLU A 696 -44.97 14.46 -44.66
C GLU A 696 -44.55 14.30 -46.16
N PRO A 697 -44.71 13.12 -46.81
CA PRO A 697 -43.94 11.88 -46.67
C PRO A 697 -43.38 11.40 -48.04
N SER A 698 -42.71 10.24 -48.04
CA SER A 698 -42.55 9.26 -49.17
C SER A 698 -41.11 8.95 -49.61
N GLY A 699 -40.87 7.64 -49.82
CA GLY A 699 -40.29 7.18 -51.07
C GLY A 699 -38.78 7.01 -51.19
N ALA A 700 -38.31 5.83 -50.77
CA ALA A 700 -37.36 4.98 -51.50
C ALA A 700 -35.82 5.23 -51.45
N LYS A 701 -35.14 4.07 -51.40
CA LYS A 701 -33.74 3.77 -51.75
C LYS A 701 -32.67 4.01 -50.68
N ALA A 702 -32.53 3.01 -49.79
CA ALA A 702 -31.32 2.78 -49.02
C ALA A 702 -30.14 2.44 -49.95
N LYS A 703 -29.25 3.40 -50.18
CA LYS A 703 -27.86 3.14 -50.59
C LYS A 703 -27.04 2.88 -49.33
N ALA A 704 -26.39 1.72 -49.27
CA ALA A 704 -25.46 1.35 -48.21
C ALA A 704 -24.33 2.39 -48.10
N ARG A 705 -24.39 3.24 -47.06
CA ARG A 705 -23.28 4.10 -46.63
C ARG A 705 -22.61 3.39 -45.46
N LYS A 706 -21.35 2.96 -45.63
CA LYS A 706 -20.49 2.41 -44.58
C LYS A 706 -20.38 3.44 -43.45
N GLY A 707 -21.21 3.32 -42.42
CA GLY A 707 -21.10 4.10 -41.19
C GLY A 707 -20.17 3.40 -40.21
N LYS A 708 -18.98 3.96 -39.96
CA LYS A 708 -18.20 3.64 -38.76
C LYS A 708 -19.08 3.97 -37.55
N SER A 709 -19.28 3.04 -36.62
CA SER A 709 -20.17 3.19 -35.46
C SER A 709 -19.74 4.36 -34.56
N ALA A 710 -20.67 4.97 -33.82
CA ALA A 710 -20.38 6.06 -32.87
C ALA A 710 -19.31 5.67 -31.84
N ALA A 711 -19.32 4.41 -31.38
CA ALA A 711 -18.29 3.85 -30.49
C ALA A 711 -16.87 3.89 -31.09
N SER A 712 -16.74 3.66 -32.41
CA SER A 712 -15.43 3.76 -33.10
C SER A 712 -14.93 5.20 -33.19
N LYS A 713 -15.82 6.21 -33.17
CA LYS A 713 -15.42 7.63 -33.17
C LYS A 713 -15.03 8.11 -31.77
N ALA A 714 -15.77 7.72 -30.73
CA ALA A 714 -15.44 8.05 -29.34
C ALA A 714 -14.07 7.48 -28.93
N ALA A 715 -13.81 6.20 -29.23
CA ALA A 715 -12.51 5.58 -28.95
C ALA A 715 -11.34 6.24 -29.73
N ALA A 716 -11.59 6.79 -30.92
CA ALA A 716 -10.59 7.53 -31.68
C ALA A 716 -10.32 8.93 -31.09
N ALA A 717 -11.34 9.58 -30.52
CA ALA A 717 -11.19 10.87 -29.83
C ALA A 717 -10.37 10.73 -28.53
N ASP A 718 -10.66 9.72 -27.70
CA ASP A 718 -9.94 9.53 -26.43
C ASP A 718 -8.47 9.09 -26.65
N ARG A 719 -8.17 8.31 -27.71
CA ARG A 719 -6.78 8.04 -28.13
C ARG A 719 -6.04 9.31 -28.53
N SER A 720 -6.73 10.25 -29.17
CA SER A 720 -6.16 11.54 -29.55
C SER A 720 -5.86 12.41 -28.33
N SER A 721 -6.65 12.31 -27.26
CA SER A 721 -6.42 12.99 -25.97
C SER A 721 -5.15 12.50 -25.26
N VAL A 722 -4.95 11.18 -25.15
CA VAL A 722 -3.73 10.60 -24.54
C VAL A 722 -2.48 11.04 -25.30
N ALA A 723 -2.53 10.99 -26.63
CA ALA A 723 -1.44 11.45 -27.49
C ALA A 723 -1.15 12.94 -27.29
N ALA A 724 -2.19 13.77 -27.21
CA ALA A 724 -2.04 15.21 -27.00
C ALA A 724 -1.38 15.54 -25.65
N ILE A 725 -1.68 14.79 -24.59
CA ILE A 725 -1.04 14.92 -23.28
C ILE A 725 0.42 14.45 -23.37
N ALA A 726 0.68 13.27 -23.94
CA ALA A 726 2.03 12.71 -24.03
C ALA A 726 2.99 13.60 -24.84
N CYS A 727 2.49 14.29 -25.86
CA CYS A 727 3.28 15.25 -26.65
C CYS A 727 3.81 16.43 -25.81
N THR A 728 3.22 16.71 -24.65
CA THR A 728 3.68 17.78 -23.76
C THR A 728 4.88 17.39 -22.89
N TRP A 729 5.38 16.15 -22.98
CA TRP A 729 6.46 15.66 -22.10
C TRP A 729 7.82 15.65 -22.83
N PRO A 730 8.70 16.65 -22.62
CA PRO A 730 10.05 16.66 -23.21
C PRO A 730 10.84 15.37 -23.00
N GLY A 731 10.77 14.78 -21.79
CA GLY A 731 11.49 13.54 -21.48
C GLY A 731 11.07 12.36 -22.36
N LEU A 732 9.81 12.33 -22.81
CA LEU A 732 9.32 11.32 -23.75
C LEU A 732 9.80 11.57 -25.19
N LEU A 733 9.83 12.83 -25.62
CA LEU A 733 10.31 13.23 -26.95
C LEU A 733 11.80 12.91 -27.13
N GLU A 734 12.60 13.09 -26.07
CA GLU A 734 14.02 12.76 -26.03
C GLU A 734 14.32 11.26 -26.20
N LEU A 735 13.32 10.39 -25.99
CA LEU A 735 13.43 8.95 -26.19
C LEU A 735 13.10 8.49 -27.61
N LEU A 736 12.74 9.39 -28.54
CA LEU A 736 12.47 9.02 -29.92
C LEU A 736 13.75 8.49 -30.63
N PRO A 737 13.66 7.40 -31.42
CA PRO A 737 14.79 6.95 -32.23
C PRO A 737 15.20 8.00 -33.26
N SER A 738 16.51 8.20 -33.46
CA SER A 738 17.05 9.32 -34.26
C SER A 738 16.52 9.38 -35.70
N GLY A 739 16.34 8.23 -36.37
CA GLY A 739 15.78 8.15 -37.73
C GLY A 739 14.26 8.36 -37.80
N THR A 740 13.59 8.24 -36.66
CA THR A 740 12.14 8.40 -36.51
C THR A 740 11.79 9.84 -36.14
N ALA A 741 12.58 10.49 -35.28
CA ALA A 741 12.39 11.89 -34.89
C ALA A 741 12.34 12.86 -36.09
N GLN A 742 13.14 12.61 -37.13
CA GLN A 742 13.13 13.39 -38.38
C GLN A 742 11.91 13.10 -39.28
N LYS A 743 11.29 11.93 -39.13
CA LYS A 743 10.11 11.49 -39.92
C LYS A 743 8.78 11.81 -39.23
N VAL A 744 8.79 12.08 -37.92
CA VAL A 744 7.63 12.62 -37.19
C VAL A 744 7.40 14.04 -37.70
N SER A 745 6.64 14.16 -38.78
CA SER A 745 6.37 15.45 -39.41
C SER A 745 5.44 16.31 -38.54
N VAL A 746 5.58 17.63 -38.67
CA VAL A 746 4.63 18.61 -38.14
C VAL A 746 3.20 18.26 -38.55
N ALA A 747 3.01 17.80 -39.80
CA ALA A 747 1.73 17.38 -40.33
C ALA A 747 1.16 16.15 -39.62
N TRP A 748 2.00 15.19 -39.22
CA TRP A 748 1.59 13.99 -38.49
C TRP A 748 1.20 14.28 -37.04
N LEU A 749 1.84 15.26 -36.39
CA LEU A 749 1.42 15.75 -35.06
C LEU A 749 0.15 16.63 -35.14
N GLN A 750 0.02 17.44 -36.20
CA GLN A 750 -1.13 18.33 -36.44
C GLN A 750 -2.46 17.62 -36.71
N GLN A 751 -2.43 16.37 -37.15
CA GLN A 751 -3.64 15.57 -37.36
C GLN A 751 -4.30 15.11 -36.05
N ARG A 752 -3.63 15.29 -34.90
CA ARG A 752 -4.18 15.00 -33.58
C ARG A 752 -4.74 16.29 -32.97
N ASP A 753 -5.77 16.17 -32.14
CA ASP A 753 -6.52 17.26 -31.49
C ASP A 753 -5.68 18.00 -30.40
N ILE A 754 -4.43 18.31 -30.72
CA ILE A 754 -3.49 19.06 -29.91
C ILE A 754 -3.87 20.54 -30.06
N THR A 755 -4.07 21.24 -28.94
CA THR A 755 -4.33 22.68 -28.98
C THR A 755 -3.19 23.40 -29.71
N LYS A 756 -3.49 24.49 -30.44
CA LYS A 756 -2.45 25.26 -31.15
C LYS A 756 -1.28 25.65 -30.26
N GLN A 757 -1.55 25.93 -28.98
CA GLN A 757 -0.55 26.26 -27.98
C GLN A 757 0.33 25.04 -27.61
N ASN A 758 -0.27 23.90 -27.29
CA ASN A 758 0.48 22.68 -26.96
C ASN A 758 1.28 22.19 -28.17
N LEU A 759 0.75 22.34 -29.37
CA LEU A 759 1.46 22.04 -30.61
C LEU A 759 2.66 22.98 -30.78
N GLN A 760 2.51 24.28 -30.51
CA GLN A 760 3.65 25.22 -30.56
C GLN A 760 4.72 24.89 -29.52
N GLU A 761 4.35 24.57 -28.29
CA GLU A 761 5.28 24.19 -27.21
C GLU A 761 5.96 22.85 -27.52
N THR A 762 5.20 21.84 -27.97
CA THR A 762 5.72 20.55 -28.45
C THR A 762 6.65 20.74 -29.63
N MET A 763 6.29 21.57 -30.61
CA MET A 763 7.11 21.85 -31.77
C MET A 763 8.34 22.69 -31.42
N ALA A 764 8.29 23.54 -30.41
CA ALA A 764 9.45 24.26 -29.91
C ALA A 764 10.41 23.29 -29.20
N ALA A 765 9.91 22.36 -28.38
CA ALA A 765 10.71 21.31 -27.77
C ALA A 765 11.31 20.37 -28.83
N LEU A 766 10.51 19.90 -29.79
CA LEU A 766 10.93 19.05 -30.90
C LEU A 766 11.92 19.80 -31.82
N SER A 767 11.68 21.07 -32.13
CA SER A 767 12.56 21.91 -32.94
C SER A 767 13.87 22.21 -32.21
N ALA A 768 13.84 22.52 -30.91
CA ALA A 768 15.06 22.66 -30.10
C ALA A 768 15.86 21.35 -30.08
N LEU A 769 15.17 20.21 -30.02
CA LEU A 769 15.75 18.87 -30.07
C LEU A 769 16.32 18.53 -31.47
N LEU A 770 15.71 19.04 -32.55
CA LEU A 770 16.10 18.83 -33.95
C LEU A 770 17.10 19.89 -34.51
N THR A 771 17.23 21.07 -33.89
CA THR A 771 18.12 22.16 -34.32
C THR A 771 19.52 22.11 -33.70
N LEU A 772 19.73 21.20 -32.74
CA LEU A 772 21.07 20.79 -32.33
C LEU A 772 21.77 20.11 -33.53
N PRO A 773 23.03 20.45 -33.85
CA PRO A 773 23.78 19.73 -34.87
C PRO A 773 23.77 18.22 -34.52
N ASP A 774 23.08 17.43 -35.36
CA ASP A 774 22.78 16.00 -35.18
C ASP A 774 21.83 15.59 -34.04
N GLY A 775 20.87 16.42 -33.62
CA GLY A 775 19.63 15.96 -32.96
C GLY A 775 19.77 15.06 -31.73
N LYS A 776 20.74 15.33 -30.85
CA LYS A 776 21.04 14.48 -29.68
C LYS A 776 20.48 15.06 -28.37
N ILE A 777 20.06 14.17 -27.46
CA ILE A 777 20.51 14.26 -26.05
C ILE A 777 22.04 14.35 -26.14
N ALA A 778 22.55 15.58 -26.12
CA ALA A 778 23.90 16.04 -26.47
C ALA A 778 24.96 14.93 -26.54
N ASP A 779 25.65 14.82 -27.67
CA ASP A 779 26.82 13.95 -27.93
C ASP A 779 27.32 13.14 -26.73
N LEU A 780 26.55 12.12 -26.31
CA LEU A 780 26.88 11.31 -25.14
C LEU A 780 28.10 10.42 -25.43
N THR A 781 28.79 10.61 -26.56
CA THR A 781 30.10 10.00 -26.85
C THR A 781 31.11 10.35 -25.76
N HIS A 782 31.11 11.59 -25.25
CA HIS A 782 31.91 12.01 -24.10
C HIS A 782 31.40 11.47 -22.75
N GLY A 783 30.19 10.89 -22.75
CA GLY A 783 29.58 10.18 -21.63
C GLY A 783 29.72 8.66 -21.71
N VAL A 784 30.74 8.14 -22.41
CA VAL A 784 31.05 6.70 -22.46
C VAL A 784 32.44 6.43 -21.88
N ASP A 785 32.49 5.61 -20.84
CA ASP A 785 33.72 5.09 -20.23
C ASP A 785 33.63 3.56 -20.18
N PRO A 786 34.12 2.85 -21.22
CA PRO A 786 33.98 1.41 -21.32
C PRO A 786 34.59 0.60 -20.18
N ALA A 787 35.60 1.16 -19.48
CA ALA A 787 36.27 0.47 -18.38
C ALA A 787 35.44 0.46 -17.09
N HIS A 788 34.52 1.43 -16.94
CA HIS A 788 33.73 1.64 -15.72
C HIS A 788 32.22 1.62 -16.00
N MET A 789 31.82 1.03 -17.13
CA MET A 789 30.43 0.86 -17.53
C MET A 789 30.12 -0.59 -17.86
N CYS A 790 28.91 -1.03 -17.48
CA CYS A 790 28.39 -2.36 -17.82
C CYS A 790 26.96 -2.23 -18.34
N ILE A 791 26.58 -3.09 -19.29
CA ILE A 791 25.22 -3.15 -19.83
C ILE A 791 24.61 -4.52 -19.54
N VAL A 792 23.39 -4.53 -19.01
CA VAL A 792 22.51 -5.70 -18.98
C VAL A 792 21.38 -5.47 -19.99
N ALA A 793 21.43 -6.19 -21.11
CA ALA A 793 20.47 -6.07 -22.20
C ALA A 793 19.43 -7.20 -22.12
N GLY A 794 18.16 -6.83 -22.08
CA GLY A 794 17.06 -7.78 -22.18
C GLY A 794 16.83 -8.24 -23.63
N SER A 795 16.28 -9.44 -23.77
CA SER A 795 16.11 -10.11 -25.05
C SER A 795 14.98 -11.15 -25.00
N GLY A 796 14.56 -11.67 -26.15
CA GLY A 796 13.56 -12.74 -26.26
C GLY A 796 12.10 -12.28 -26.18
N THR A 797 11.86 -10.98 -26.31
CA THR A 797 10.52 -10.37 -26.39
C THR A 797 10.43 -9.54 -27.67
N TRP A 798 9.32 -9.66 -28.41
CA TRP A 798 9.13 -8.87 -29.62
C TRP A 798 9.26 -7.38 -29.30
N THR A 799 10.16 -6.71 -30.00
CA THR A 799 10.52 -5.31 -29.76
C THR A 799 10.61 -4.56 -31.08
N ALA A 800 9.92 -3.42 -31.15
CA ALA A 800 9.90 -2.59 -32.35
C ALA A 800 11.29 -1.99 -32.66
N GLN A 801 11.74 -2.17 -33.90
CA GLN A 801 13.03 -1.68 -34.42
C GLN A 801 12.86 -0.60 -35.48
N SER A 802 11.70 -0.54 -36.13
CA SER A 802 11.33 0.53 -37.06
C SER A 802 9.83 0.77 -37.04
N ALA A 803 9.44 1.97 -37.44
CA ALA A 803 8.05 2.36 -37.61
C ALA A 803 7.88 3.03 -38.97
N ASP A 804 6.76 2.76 -39.64
CA ASP A 804 6.28 3.54 -40.77
C ASP A 804 5.01 4.31 -40.36
N PRO A 805 5.11 5.63 -40.15
CA PRO A 805 3.94 6.45 -39.87
C PRO A 805 3.20 6.76 -41.18
N ASP A 806 2.27 5.89 -41.60
CA ASP A 806 1.32 6.21 -42.69
C ASP A 806 0.14 7.05 -42.16
N GLN A 807 -0.62 7.70 -43.05
CA GLN A 807 -1.66 8.70 -42.70
C GLN A 807 -2.82 8.13 -41.84
N ASP A 808 -3.04 6.81 -41.82
CA ASP A 808 -4.18 6.19 -41.12
C ASP A 808 -3.79 5.28 -39.94
N ALA A 809 -2.56 4.76 -39.84
CA ALA A 809 -2.13 3.83 -38.78
C ALA A 809 -0.60 3.75 -38.57
N LEU A 810 -0.17 3.54 -37.32
CA LEU A 810 1.22 3.26 -36.93
C LEU A 810 1.53 1.78 -37.17
N VAL A 811 2.35 1.48 -38.18
CA VAL A 811 2.82 0.12 -38.44
C VAL A 811 4.21 -0.06 -37.83
N LEU A 812 4.32 -0.92 -36.82
CA LEU A 812 5.58 -1.25 -36.16
C LEU A 812 6.14 -2.57 -36.70
N GLN A 813 7.43 -2.55 -37.02
CA GLN A 813 8.21 -3.70 -37.46
C GLN A 813 9.30 -3.97 -36.42
N GLY A 814 9.47 -5.23 -36.03
CA GLY A 814 10.37 -5.63 -34.95
C GLY A 814 10.63 -7.13 -34.90
N ASN A 815 11.42 -7.57 -33.95
CA ASN A 815 11.72 -8.99 -33.76
C ASN A 815 11.97 -9.27 -32.27
N ASP A 816 12.26 -10.52 -31.92
CA ASP A 816 12.47 -10.92 -30.53
C ASP A 816 13.86 -10.53 -29.98
N ALA A 817 14.65 -9.76 -30.74
CA ALA A 817 15.91 -9.16 -30.31
C ALA A 817 15.67 -7.84 -29.56
N GLY A 818 15.06 -7.96 -28.39
CA GLY A 818 14.87 -6.91 -27.40
C GLY A 818 14.02 -7.37 -26.23
N ASP A 819 13.70 -6.45 -25.34
CA ASP A 819 13.01 -6.71 -24.06
C ASP A 819 11.53 -6.26 -24.06
N GLY A 820 11.00 -5.87 -25.22
CA GLY A 820 9.64 -5.34 -25.41
C GLY A 820 9.60 -3.81 -25.45
N VAL A 821 10.61 -3.12 -24.92
CA VAL A 821 10.72 -1.65 -24.91
C VAL A 821 11.99 -1.21 -25.63
N THR A 822 13.14 -1.75 -25.24
CA THR A 822 14.46 -1.46 -25.79
C THR A 822 14.89 -2.57 -26.73
N SER A 823 15.07 -2.22 -28.00
CA SER A 823 15.62 -3.16 -28.98
C SER A 823 17.11 -3.41 -28.69
N LEU A 824 17.60 -4.62 -29.00
CA LEU A 824 18.99 -4.96 -28.78
C LEU A 824 19.96 -4.00 -29.51
N PRO A 825 19.72 -3.57 -30.76
CA PRO A 825 20.56 -2.54 -31.40
C PRO A 825 20.54 -1.18 -30.68
N SER A 826 19.48 -0.86 -29.94
CA SER A 826 19.39 0.37 -29.14
C SER A 826 20.05 0.21 -27.77
N ALA A 827 20.07 -0.99 -27.19
CA ALA A 827 20.70 -1.23 -25.88
C ALA A 827 22.24 -1.12 -25.89
N LEU A 828 22.87 -1.36 -27.04
CA LEU A 828 24.32 -1.53 -27.14
C LEU A 828 25.07 -0.20 -27.26
N LEU A 829 26.20 -0.12 -26.55
CA LEU A 829 27.23 0.92 -26.73
C LEU A 829 28.54 0.29 -27.22
N ALA A 830 29.19 0.94 -28.17
CA ALA A 830 30.47 0.48 -28.68
C ALA A 830 31.53 0.45 -27.56
N GLY A 831 32.25 -0.67 -27.44
CA GLY A 831 33.31 -0.87 -26.46
C GLY A 831 32.85 -1.24 -25.04
N VAL A 832 31.59 -0.99 -24.67
CA VAL A 832 31.08 -1.29 -23.32
C VAL A 832 30.68 -2.76 -23.21
N GLN A 833 31.18 -3.44 -22.18
CA GLN A 833 30.88 -4.85 -21.96
C GLN A 833 29.38 -5.04 -21.70
N THR A 834 28.79 -6.01 -22.42
CA THR A 834 27.36 -6.30 -22.37
C THR A 834 27.10 -7.74 -21.93
N TRP A 835 26.08 -7.91 -21.09
CA TRP A 835 25.50 -9.18 -20.69
C TRP A 835 24.05 -9.25 -21.15
N TYR A 836 23.64 -10.44 -21.58
CA TYR A 836 22.33 -10.69 -22.18
C TYR A 836 21.49 -11.55 -21.25
N LEU A 837 20.22 -11.18 -21.15
CA LEU A 837 19.23 -11.90 -20.37
C LEU A 837 17.95 -12.03 -21.18
N ARG A 838 17.36 -13.23 -21.18
CA ARG A 838 16.03 -13.43 -21.75
C ARG A 838 14.96 -12.97 -20.77
N SER A 839 14.46 -11.75 -20.94
CA SER A 839 13.53 -11.11 -20.01
C SER A 839 12.80 -9.95 -20.69
N THR A 840 11.68 -9.53 -20.12
CA THR A 840 11.05 -8.26 -20.48
C THR A 840 11.68 -7.09 -19.76
N HIS A 841 11.42 -5.89 -20.25
CA HIS A 841 12.05 -4.65 -19.81
C HIS A 841 11.89 -4.44 -18.30
N GLY A 842 10.65 -4.35 -17.80
CA GLY A 842 10.39 -4.16 -16.37
C GLY A 842 10.93 -5.30 -15.50
N ASP A 843 10.95 -6.53 -16.05
CA ASP A 843 11.43 -7.70 -15.33
C ASP A 843 12.95 -7.72 -15.10
N LEU A 844 13.73 -6.92 -15.84
CA LEU A 844 15.19 -6.89 -15.74
C LEU A 844 15.69 -6.48 -14.34
N ILE A 845 14.91 -5.67 -13.63
CA ILE A 845 15.21 -5.22 -12.26
C ILE A 845 14.38 -5.95 -11.19
N HIS A 846 13.47 -6.82 -11.60
CA HIS A 846 12.51 -7.48 -10.71
C HIS A 846 12.84 -8.97 -10.52
N GLN A 847 13.40 -9.65 -11.53
CA GLN A 847 13.68 -11.09 -11.46
C GLN A 847 14.79 -11.44 -10.47
N GLN A 848 14.46 -12.25 -9.46
CA GLN A 848 15.39 -12.68 -8.40
C GLN A 848 16.66 -13.38 -8.91
N ALA A 849 16.59 -14.04 -10.07
CA ALA A 849 17.74 -14.70 -10.68
C ALA A 849 18.82 -13.71 -11.17
N VAL A 850 18.44 -12.45 -11.42
CA VAL A 850 19.28 -11.42 -12.04
C VAL A 850 19.97 -10.55 -11.01
N LEU A 851 19.32 -10.33 -9.84
CA LEU A 851 19.82 -9.44 -8.80
C LEU A 851 21.26 -9.76 -8.34
N PRO A 852 21.66 -11.04 -8.17
CA PRO A 852 23.06 -11.37 -7.86
C PRO A 852 24.04 -10.96 -8.95
N ALA A 853 23.67 -11.16 -10.22
CA ALA A 853 24.49 -10.76 -11.35
C ALA A 853 24.67 -9.24 -11.43
N ILE A 854 23.59 -8.49 -11.18
CA ILE A 854 23.65 -7.02 -11.10
C ILE A 854 24.59 -6.56 -9.99
N ALA A 855 24.53 -7.17 -8.80
CA ALA A 855 25.44 -6.83 -7.71
C ALA A 855 26.92 -7.14 -8.03
N GLU A 856 27.21 -8.29 -8.66
CA GLU A 856 28.58 -8.61 -9.12
C GLU A 856 29.07 -7.61 -10.17
N LEU A 857 28.19 -7.18 -11.09
CA LEU A 857 28.53 -6.14 -12.06
C LEU A 857 28.80 -4.79 -11.37
N ILE A 858 28.03 -4.41 -10.36
CA ILE A 858 28.23 -3.17 -9.61
C ILE A 858 29.59 -3.19 -8.90
N GLU A 859 29.94 -4.26 -8.20
CA GLU A 859 31.16 -4.32 -7.38
C GLU A 859 32.41 -4.63 -8.21
N HIS A 860 32.32 -5.58 -9.14
CA HIS A 860 33.47 -6.15 -9.83
C HIS A 860 33.54 -5.77 -11.31
N GLY A 861 32.44 -5.31 -11.91
CA GLY A 861 32.36 -5.00 -13.33
C GLY A 861 32.30 -6.24 -14.22
N SER A 862 32.11 -7.42 -13.62
CA SER A 862 32.02 -8.69 -14.33
C SER A 862 31.14 -9.68 -13.57
N THR A 863 30.43 -10.54 -14.29
CA THR A 863 29.67 -11.66 -13.74
C THR A 863 29.72 -12.86 -14.68
N ASN A 864 29.66 -14.06 -14.12
CA ASN A 864 29.51 -15.33 -14.85
C ASN A 864 28.06 -15.85 -14.83
N LEU A 865 27.15 -15.14 -14.16
CA LEU A 865 25.74 -15.54 -14.00
C LEU A 865 24.89 -15.18 -15.22
N LEU A 866 25.37 -14.30 -16.09
CA LEU A 866 24.72 -13.88 -17.33
C LEU A 866 25.61 -14.18 -18.53
N SER A 867 24.99 -14.41 -19.68
CA SER A 867 25.72 -14.68 -20.92
C SER A 867 26.30 -13.39 -21.49
N GLN A 868 27.53 -13.43 -22.03
CA GLN A 868 28.12 -12.33 -22.82
C GLN A 868 27.84 -12.42 -24.32
N THR A 869 27.12 -13.47 -24.74
CA THR A 869 26.67 -13.64 -26.12
C THR A 869 25.15 -13.77 -26.16
N PRO A 870 24.45 -13.11 -27.10
CA PRO A 870 23.02 -13.32 -27.27
C PRO A 870 22.71 -14.77 -27.68
N GLU A 871 21.54 -15.28 -27.32
CA GLU A 871 21.09 -16.61 -27.74
C GLU A 871 21.01 -16.70 -29.28
N ARG A 872 21.26 -17.88 -29.84
CA ARG A 872 21.38 -18.07 -31.31
C ARG A 872 20.10 -17.72 -32.07
N ASP A 873 18.95 -18.08 -31.52
CA ASP A 873 17.61 -17.76 -32.07
C ASP A 873 17.39 -16.25 -32.14
N ILE A 874 17.82 -15.52 -31.11
CA ILE A 874 17.74 -14.05 -31.02
C ILE A 874 18.66 -13.39 -32.05
N ALA A 875 19.89 -13.89 -32.23
CA ALA A 875 20.84 -13.38 -33.23
C ALA A 875 20.34 -13.57 -34.68
N SER A 876 19.47 -14.56 -34.92
CA SER A 876 18.85 -14.86 -36.22
C SER A 876 17.42 -14.35 -36.37
N ALA A 877 16.92 -13.53 -35.45
CA ALA A 877 15.51 -13.16 -35.40
C ALA A 877 15.09 -12.31 -36.62
N VAL A 878 14.08 -12.77 -37.35
CA VAL A 878 13.55 -12.10 -38.54
C VAL A 878 12.58 -10.99 -38.15
N THR A 879 12.71 -9.82 -38.78
CA THR A 879 11.79 -8.69 -38.61
C THR A 879 10.38 -9.06 -39.09
N ARG A 880 9.39 -8.78 -38.24
CA ARG A 880 7.97 -9.03 -38.46
C ARG A 880 7.14 -7.88 -37.90
N GLU A 881 5.92 -7.74 -38.40
CA GLU A 881 4.93 -6.82 -37.87
C GLU A 881 4.60 -7.12 -36.41
N ALA A 882 4.18 -6.09 -35.68
CA ALA A 882 3.68 -6.22 -34.33
C ALA A 882 2.57 -7.27 -34.24
N PRO A 883 2.58 -8.15 -33.22
CA PRO A 883 1.45 -9.02 -32.96
C PRO A 883 0.18 -8.20 -32.75
N GLN A 884 -0.91 -8.56 -33.42
CA GLN A 884 -2.21 -7.95 -33.18
C GLN A 884 -2.63 -8.20 -31.71
N PRO A 885 -2.93 -7.15 -30.93
CA PRO A 885 -3.39 -7.34 -29.56
C PRO A 885 -4.75 -8.06 -29.56
N ALA A 886 -4.94 -8.98 -28.62
CA ALA A 886 -6.24 -9.61 -28.40
C ALA A 886 -7.27 -8.52 -27.97
N PRO A 887 -8.56 -8.64 -28.36
CA PRO A 887 -9.59 -7.70 -27.92
C PRO A 887 -9.70 -7.66 -26.38
N LEU A 888 -9.76 -6.44 -25.83
CA LEU A 888 -9.41 -6.07 -24.45
C LEU A 888 -10.59 -6.08 -23.46
N TYR A 889 -10.34 -6.65 -22.27
CA TYR A 889 -10.86 -6.23 -20.95
C TYR A 889 -9.74 -6.46 -19.91
N PRO A 890 -8.73 -5.58 -19.85
CA PRO A 890 -7.53 -5.77 -19.03
C PRO A 890 -7.83 -5.55 -17.55
N THR A 891 -7.11 -6.24 -16.67
CA THR A 891 -7.15 -5.92 -15.22
C THR A 891 -6.33 -4.67 -14.91
N ALA A 892 -6.55 -4.08 -13.73
CA ALA A 892 -5.74 -3.00 -13.17
C ALA A 892 -4.23 -3.30 -13.23
N GLU A 893 -3.84 -4.52 -12.83
CA GLU A 893 -2.45 -4.96 -12.82
C GLU A 893 -1.87 -5.08 -14.24
N GLU A 894 -2.65 -5.55 -15.21
CA GLU A 894 -2.21 -5.67 -16.60
C GLU A 894 -1.98 -4.30 -17.24
N THR A 895 -2.80 -3.31 -16.88
CA THR A 895 -2.63 -1.93 -17.35
C THR A 895 -1.36 -1.30 -16.79
N ILE A 896 -1.15 -1.40 -15.48
CA ILE A 896 0.07 -0.91 -14.82
C ILE A 896 1.31 -1.59 -15.42
N ALA A 897 1.27 -2.91 -15.55
CA ALA A 897 2.38 -3.69 -16.08
C ALA A 897 2.76 -3.24 -17.49
N ALA A 898 1.78 -3.07 -18.38
CA ALA A 898 2.03 -2.68 -19.77
C ALA A 898 2.62 -1.26 -19.89
N VAL A 899 2.14 -0.31 -19.07
CA VAL A 899 2.66 1.06 -19.10
C VAL A 899 4.09 1.14 -18.54
N LEU A 900 4.42 0.29 -17.58
CA LEU A 900 5.77 0.20 -17.00
C LEU A 900 6.70 -0.78 -17.73
N GLY A 901 6.28 -1.36 -18.88
CA GLY A 901 7.10 -2.29 -19.66
C GLY A 901 7.27 -3.69 -19.07
N PHE A 902 6.42 -4.10 -18.13
CA PHE A 902 6.39 -5.44 -17.54
C PHE A 902 5.57 -6.43 -18.38
N GLN A 903 5.85 -7.73 -18.21
CA GLN A 903 4.89 -8.77 -18.59
C GLN A 903 3.65 -8.69 -17.70
N SER A 904 2.47 -8.61 -18.33
CA SER A 904 1.21 -8.96 -17.66
C SER A 904 1.39 -10.33 -16.98
N PRO A 905 0.92 -10.53 -15.73
CA PRO A 905 1.02 -11.82 -15.06
C PRO A 905 0.46 -12.89 -16.00
N LYS A 906 1.29 -13.85 -16.41
CA LYS A 906 0.76 -15.04 -17.07
C LYS A 906 -0.12 -15.71 -16.03
N ILE A 907 -1.44 -15.60 -16.18
CA ILE A 907 -2.35 -16.53 -15.53
C ILE A 907 -1.84 -17.91 -15.96
N VAL A 908 -1.21 -18.63 -15.02
CA VAL A 908 -0.83 -20.02 -15.22
C VAL A 908 -2.08 -20.68 -15.75
N ALA A 909 -2.03 -21.18 -16.99
CA ALA A 909 -3.18 -21.78 -17.64
C ALA A 909 -3.67 -22.94 -16.76
N LYS A 910 -4.62 -22.64 -15.87
CA LYS A 910 -5.50 -23.65 -15.27
C LYS A 910 -6.20 -24.30 -16.45
N GLU A 911 -6.33 -25.63 -16.41
CA GLU A 911 -6.98 -26.43 -17.46
C GLU A 911 -8.18 -25.67 -18.01
N SER A 912 -8.11 -25.33 -19.30
CA SER A 912 -9.11 -24.50 -19.94
C SER A 912 -10.45 -25.24 -19.88
N VAL A 913 -11.36 -24.80 -19.02
CA VAL A 913 -12.77 -25.15 -19.13
C VAL A 913 -13.23 -24.56 -20.46
N ARG A 914 -13.40 -25.40 -21.49
CA ARG A 914 -13.88 -24.95 -22.79
C ARG A 914 -15.36 -24.57 -22.65
N LEU A 915 -15.63 -23.27 -22.57
CA LEU A 915 -16.99 -22.75 -22.61
C LEU A 915 -17.51 -22.82 -24.05
N ARG A 916 -18.62 -23.53 -24.28
CA ARG A 916 -19.32 -23.51 -25.56
C ARG A 916 -20.30 -22.35 -25.57
N VAL A 917 -20.00 -21.31 -26.34
CA VAL A 917 -20.92 -20.18 -26.57
C VAL A 917 -21.71 -20.44 -27.86
N ALA A 918 -23.03 -20.26 -27.79
CA ALA A 918 -23.91 -20.36 -28.95
C ALA A 918 -24.96 -19.26 -28.88
N VAL A 919 -25.30 -18.68 -30.04
CA VAL A 919 -26.45 -17.77 -30.17
C VAL A 919 -27.64 -18.62 -30.63
N VAL A 920 -28.71 -18.61 -29.85
CA VAL A 920 -29.91 -19.41 -30.10
C VAL A 920 -31.09 -18.47 -30.30
N HIS A 921 -31.80 -18.63 -31.41
CA HIS A 921 -33.09 -17.98 -31.63
C HIS A 921 -34.21 -18.92 -31.16
N GLY A 922 -34.96 -18.52 -30.13
CA GLY A 922 -36.01 -19.36 -29.55
C GLY A 922 -36.81 -18.62 -28.48
N ASN A 923 -37.89 -19.25 -28.01
CA ASN A 923 -38.74 -18.70 -26.95
C ASN A 923 -38.16 -19.06 -25.56
N ILE A 924 -37.94 -18.03 -24.75
CA ILE A 924 -37.33 -18.09 -23.40
C ILE A 924 -38.09 -19.05 -22.46
N ALA A 925 -39.40 -19.24 -22.68
CA ALA A 925 -40.22 -20.19 -21.92
C ALA A 925 -39.73 -21.65 -21.99
N TYR A 926 -38.95 -22.01 -23.01
CA TYR A 926 -38.38 -23.36 -23.17
C TYR A 926 -36.92 -23.47 -22.71
N ALA A 927 -36.40 -22.45 -22.01
CA ALA A 927 -35.06 -22.50 -21.46
C ALA A 927 -34.95 -23.65 -20.45
N LYS A 928 -34.05 -24.61 -20.73
CA LYS A 928 -33.79 -25.75 -19.85
C LYS A 928 -32.95 -25.40 -18.62
N GLN A 929 -32.34 -24.22 -18.61
CA GLN A 929 -31.47 -23.70 -17.56
C GLN A 929 -31.95 -22.30 -17.12
N PRO A 930 -31.67 -21.87 -15.88
CA PRO A 930 -32.01 -20.53 -15.43
C PRO A 930 -31.49 -19.45 -16.39
N VAL A 931 -32.30 -18.43 -16.63
CA VAL A 931 -31.97 -17.37 -17.58
C VAL A 931 -31.40 -16.18 -16.82
N ALA A 932 -30.22 -15.71 -17.21
CA ALA A 932 -29.63 -14.50 -16.64
C ALA A 932 -30.14 -13.25 -17.37
N VAL A 933 -30.50 -12.23 -16.59
CA VAL A 933 -30.94 -10.94 -17.09
C VAL A 933 -30.33 -9.83 -16.24
N GLY A 934 -29.99 -8.71 -16.88
CA GLY A 934 -29.46 -7.54 -16.21
C GLY A 934 -30.48 -6.40 -16.23
N HIS A 935 -30.63 -5.72 -15.10
CA HIS A 935 -31.60 -4.66 -14.89
C HIS A 935 -30.91 -3.36 -14.45
N TYR A 936 -31.27 -2.24 -15.06
CA TYR A 936 -30.75 -0.92 -14.68
C TYR A 936 -31.52 -0.33 -13.50
N ASP A 937 -30.84 0.44 -12.65
CA ASP A 937 -31.48 1.07 -11.49
C ASP A 937 -32.56 2.07 -11.95
N GLY A 938 -33.77 1.90 -11.42
CA GLY A 938 -34.93 2.73 -11.76
C GLY A 938 -35.63 2.43 -13.09
N ASP A 939 -35.20 1.40 -13.83
CA ASP A 939 -35.85 0.99 -15.09
C ASP A 939 -37.13 0.18 -14.85
N MET A 940 -38.00 0.10 -15.86
CA MET A 940 -39.22 -0.71 -15.80
C MET A 940 -38.94 -2.15 -16.25
N ILE A 941 -39.63 -3.12 -15.62
CA ILE A 941 -39.62 -4.52 -16.07
C ILE A 941 -40.35 -4.59 -17.42
N ALA A 942 -39.59 -4.67 -18.51
CA ALA A 942 -40.09 -4.62 -19.88
C ALA A 942 -39.46 -5.69 -20.79
N GLY A 943 -40.04 -5.89 -21.98
CA GLY A 943 -39.48 -6.78 -23.01
C GLY A 943 -39.23 -8.21 -22.52
N GLY A 944 -37.96 -8.63 -22.57
CA GLY A 944 -37.53 -9.96 -22.12
C GLY A 944 -37.76 -10.21 -20.63
N GLU A 945 -37.57 -9.19 -19.78
CA GLU A 945 -37.83 -9.28 -18.34
C GLU A 945 -39.32 -9.46 -18.05
N ALA A 946 -40.19 -8.74 -18.76
CA ALA A 946 -41.65 -8.90 -18.62
C ALA A 946 -42.12 -10.29 -19.08
N ALA A 947 -41.46 -10.89 -20.08
CA ALA A 947 -41.74 -12.27 -20.49
C ALA A 947 -41.32 -13.27 -19.41
N LEU A 948 -40.15 -13.06 -18.80
CA LEU A 948 -39.67 -13.85 -17.66
C LEU A 948 -40.57 -13.69 -16.43
N ASP A 949 -41.08 -12.49 -16.17
CA ASP A 949 -41.95 -12.21 -15.04
C ASP A 949 -43.30 -12.94 -15.14
N ARG A 950 -43.89 -13.00 -16.35
CA ARG A 950 -45.09 -13.80 -16.62
C ARG A 950 -44.87 -15.30 -16.36
N LEU A 951 -43.68 -15.82 -16.66
CA LEU A 951 -43.32 -17.22 -16.39
C LEU A 951 -43.10 -17.49 -14.90
N LEU A 952 -42.94 -16.44 -14.10
CA LEU A 952 -42.74 -16.50 -12.65
C LEU A 952 -43.95 -15.99 -11.88
N ASP A 953 -45.15 -15.99 -12.46
CA ASP A 953 -46.39 -15.54 -11.81
C ASP A 953 -46.31 -14.10 -11.28
N ASN A 954 -45.67 -13.20 -12.04
CA ASN A 954 -45.47 -11.78 -11.73
C ASN A 954 -44.60 -11.49 -10.48
N ARG A 955 -43.81 -12.48 -10.03
CA ARG A 955 -42.98 -12.35 -8.81
C ARG A 955 -41.80 -11.38 -8.96
N LEU A 956 -41.37 -11.04 -10.18
CA LEU A 956 -40.37 -10.00 -10.43
C LEU A 956 -41.02 -8.63 -10.24
N SER A 957 -42.21 -8.40 -10.80
CA SER A 957 -42.98 -7.16 -10.58
C SER A 957 -43.31 -6.94 -9.10
N ILE A 958 -43.70 -8.00 -8.39
CA ILE A 958 -43.97 -7.95 -6.94
C ILE A 958 -42.71 -7.54 -6.15
N ARG A 959 -41.53 -8.03 -6.54
CA ARG A 959 -40.24 -7.65 -5.93
C ARG A 959 -39.87 -6.20 -6.24
N ASN A 960 -40.12 -5.75 -7.47
CA ASN A 960 -39.86 -4.38 -7.87
C ASN A 960 -40.74 -3.39 -7.10
N ALA A 961 -42.02 -3.71 -6.93
CA ALA A 961 -42.95 -2.93 -6.11
C ALA A 961 -42.58 -2.89 -4.61
N MET A 962 -41.85 -3.90 -4.13
CA MET A 962 -41.32 -3.94 -2.76
C MET A 962 -39.92 -3.30 -2.62
N HIS A 963 -39.37 -2.70 -3.68
CA HIS A 963 -38.02 -2.11 -3.70
C HIS A 963 -36.88 -3.09 -3.30
N ILE A 964 -37.08 -4.38 -3.59
CA ILE A 964 -36.10 -5.45 -3.34
C ILE A 964 -35.59 -6.09 -4.64
N TYR A 965 -35.91 -5.51 -5.79
CA TYR A 965 -35.46 -5.97 -7.10
C TYR A 965 -34.03 -5.45 -7.40
N PRO A 966 -33.11 -6.28 -7.92
CA PRO A 966 -31.76 -5.83 -8.25
C PRO A 966 -31.77 -4.75 -9.33
N GLY A 967 -31.06 -3.65 -9.09
CA GLY A 967 -30.92 -2.51 -10.00
C GLY A 967 -29.56 -1.83 -9.80
N LYS A 968 -29.21 -1.53 -8.55
CA LYS A 968 -27.88 -1.01 -8.17
C LYS A 968 -26.75 -2.00 -8.41
N GLU A 969 -25.56 -1.48 -8.70
CA GLU A 969 -24.35 -2.29 -8.85
C GLU A 969 -24.08 -3.17 -7.61
N GLY A 970 -23.65 -4.41 -7.83
CA GLY A 970 -23.39 -5.37 -6.76
C GLY A 970 -24.65 -6.01 -6.16
N THR A 971 -25.85 -5.66 -6.63
CA THR A 971 -27.08 -6.37 -6.25
C THR A 971 -27.38 -7.49 -7.23
N VAL A 972 -27.74 -8.66 -6.71
CA VAL A 972 -28.14 -9.82 -7.53
C VAL A 972 -29.23 -10.61 -6.80
N GLU A 973 -30.06 -11.33 -7.54
CA GLU A 973 -31.12 -12.17 -6.98
C GLU A 973 -31.38 -13.40 -7.88
N PHE A 974 -31.73 -14.53 -7.28
CA PHE A 974 -32.23 -15.69 -8.02
C PHE A 974 -33.68 -15.96 -7.66
N VAL A 975 -34.55 -16.02 -8.67
CA VAL A 975 -35.97 -16.33 -8.50
C VAL A 975 -36.28 -17.66 -9.17
N ARG A 976 -36.54 -18.68 -8.35
CA ARG A 976 -36.86 -20.05 -8.80
C ARG A 976 -38.23 -20.13 -9.45
N GLY A 977 -38.36 -20.90 -10.53
CA GLY A 977 -39.66 -21.17 -11.16
C GLY A 977 -40.62 -21.97 -10.28
N THR A 978 -41.92 -21.74 -10.46
CA THR A 978 -43.02 -22.28 -9.64
C THR A 978 -43.59 -23.61 -10.16
N SER A 979 -43.57 -23.84 -11.48
CA SER A 979 -44.37 -24.89 -12.13
C SER A 979 -43.57 -26.06 -12.73
N GLY A 980 -42.27 -26.18 -12.41
CA GLY A 980 -41.41 -27.27 -12.88
C GLY A 980 -41.04 -27.26 -14.36
N THR A 981 -41.66 -26.39 -15.17
CA THR A 981 -41.40 -26.23 -16.62
C THR A 981 -40.33 -25.19 -16.93
N PHE A 982 -40.21 -24.14 -16.10
CA PHE A 982 -39.20 -23.09 -16.24
C PHE A 982 -38.29 -23.06 -14.98
N PRO A 983 -36.95 -23.09 -15.14
CA PRO A 983 -36.03 -23.29 -14.01
C PRO A 983 -35.82 -22.05 -13.13
N GLY A 984 -36.01 -20.83 -13.65
CA GLY A 984 -35.90 -19.59 -12.88
C GLY A 984 -35.07 -18.50 -13.59
N VAL A 985 -34.91 -17.36 -12.91
CA VAL A 985 -34.21 -16.17 -13.43
C VAL A 985 -33.12 -15.75 -12.47
N LEU A 986 -31.94 -15.46 -13.03
CA LEU A 986 -30.80 -14.82 -12.36
C LEU A 986 -30.82 -13.34 -12.72
N ILE A 987 -31.02 -12.45 -11.76
CA ILE A 987 -31.17 -11.02 -11.98
C ILE A 987 -29.91 -10.32 -11.47
N ILE A 988 -29.35 -9.43 -12.29
CA ILE A 988 -28.11 -8.71 -12.02
C ILE A 988 -28.38 -7.21 -12.09
N GLY A 989 -28.14 -6.48 -11.01
CA GLY A 989 -28.21 -5.02 -11.00
C GLY A 989 -27.03 -4.42 -11.76
N LEU A 990 -27.34 -3.64 -12.81
CA LEU A 990 -26.38 -3.06 -13.74
C LEU A 990 -25.94 -1.64 -13.37
N GLY A 991 -26.56 -1.04 -12.35
CA GLY A 991 -26.33 0.36 -11.98
C GLY A 991 -27.10 1.32 -12.89
N GLU A 992 -26.62 2.55 -12.98
CA GLU A 992 -27.22 3.58 -13.83
C GLU A 992 -27.00 3.27 -15.32
N ILE A 993 -27.94 3.72 -16.16
CA ILE A 993 -27.86 3.54 -17.61
C ILE A 993 -26.59 4.20 -18.16
N GLY A 994 -25.76 3.43 -18.86
CA GLY A 994 -24.48 3.90 -19.41
C GLY A 994 -23.25 3.70 -18.50
N GLY A 995 -23.44 3.25 -17.25
CA GLY A 995 -22.37 3.00 -16.28
C GLY A 995 -21.79 1.58 -16.27
N ILE A 996 -22.21 0.69 -17.17
CA ILE A 996 -21.80 -0.73 -17.11
C ILE A 996 -20.30 -0.90 -17.35
N LEU A 997 -19.61 -1.38 -16.32
CA LEU A 997 -18.21 -1.80 -16.38
C LEU A 997 -18.08 -3.34 -16.41
N PRO A 998 -17.00 -3.88 -17.02
CA PRO A 998 -16.75 -5.33 -17.05
C PRO A 998 -16.66 -5.97 -15.66
N ASP A 999 -16.16 -5.22 -14.67
CA ASP A 999 -16.05 -5.68 -13.29
C ASP A 999 -17.43 -5.82 -12.62
N VAL A 1000 -18.36 -4.90 -12.90
CA VAL A 1000 -19.76 -4.97 -12.44
C VAL A 1000 -20.43 -6.25 -12.98
N LEU A 1001 -20.28 -6.53 -14.28
CA LEU A 1001 -20.85 -7.73 -14.89
C LEU A 1001 -20.17 -9.01 -14.39
N THR A 1002 -18.85 -9.02 -14.24
CA THR A 1002 -18.09 -10.19 -13.75
C THR A 1002 -18.45 -10.52 -12.32
N LYS A 1003 -18.48 -9.52 -11.43
CA LYS A 1003 -18.92 -9.68 -10.04
C LYS A 1003 -20.39 -10.09 -9.97
N GLY A 1004 -21.25 -9.45 -10.76
CA GLY A 1004 -22.68 -9.77 -10.82
C GLY A 1004 -22.94 -11.21 -11.27
N ILE A 1005 -22.31 -11.65 -12.36
CA ILE A 1005 -22.42 -13.04 -12.86
C ILE A 1005 -21.85 -14.02 -11.84
N THR A 1006 -20.70 -13.71 -11.23
CA THR A 1006 -20.08 -14.59 -10.23
C THR A 1006 -20.97 -14.75 -9.00
N GLU A 1007 -21.45 -13.66 -8.43
CA GLU A 1007 -22.29 -13.67 -7.23
C GLU A 1007 -23.64 -14.34 -7.50
N VAL A 1008 -24.26 -14.10 -8.67
CA VAL A 1008 -25.55 -14.70 -8.99
C VAL A 1008 -25.42 -16.20 -9.27
N LEU A 1009 -24.30 -16.66 -9.86
CA LEU A 1009 -24.01 -18.09 -10.04
C LEU A 1009 -23.67 -18.78 -8.71
N LEU A 1010 -22.96 -18.10 -7.80
CA LEU A 1010 -22.75 -18.60 -6.43
C LEU A 1010 -24.07 -18.72 -5.68
N ARG A 1011 -25.00 -17.77 -5.85
CA ARG A 1011 -26.35 -17.88 -5.31
C ARG A 1011 -27.10 -19.06 -5.92
N LEU A 1012 -27.05 -19.25 -7.23
CA LEU A 1012 -27.64 -20.42 -7.88
C LEU A 1012 -27.06 -21.72 -7.31
N ALA A 1013 -25.75 -21.78 -7.09
CA ALA A 1013 -25.09 -22.96 -6.52
C ALA A 1013 -25.66 -23.33 -5.14
N MET A 1014 -26.05 -22.36 -4.31
CA MET A 1014 -26.73 -22.63 -3.02
C MET A 1014 -28.10 -23.31 -3.15
N TYR A 1015 -28.74 -23.23 -4.32
CA TYR A 1015 -30.04 -23.89 -4.58
C TYR A 1015 -29.90 -25.22 -5.32
N VAL A 1016 -28.70 -25.51 -5.87
CA VAL A 1016 -28.39 -26.71 -6.64
C VAL A 1016 -27.58 -27.72 -5.82
N LEU A 1017 -26.78 -27.24 -4.86
CA LEU A 1017 -26.14 -28.02 -3.79
C LEU A 1017 -27.15 -28.28 -2.67
#